data_AF-A0A2U2SPZ0-F1
#
_entry.id   AF-A0A2U2SPZ0-F1
#
_cell.length_a   1.000
_cell.length_b   1.000
_cell.length_c   1.000
_cell.angle_alpha   90.00
_cell.angle_beta   90.00
_cell.angle_gamma   90.00
#
_symmetry.space_group_name_H-M   'P 1'
#
loop_
_entity.id
_entity.type
_entity.pdbx_description
1 polymer ?
#
loop_
_entity_poly.entity_id
_entity_poly.type
_entity_poly.pdbx_seq_one_letter_code
_entity_poly.pdbx_strand_id
1 'polypeptide(L)'
;MFILTLVFLIIAYPFVLAPPPTVTPTLTLTPTITPTVTQTPTITLTPTRTLTPRPTLTPSITSTPSRTPIPSETPTPPGPPTLTPAVPFGGQSNYALTDWSEELAATLVELIQDYPNTLSPSARGVNDSNYYQAFTYAIFAQNEALLRFPDSRFAAQWRWQQALNYARLGDEKAGQAFASLIEVGLNSQQTTIAELPKWLRQFPFPMKVTLTPLQPPADLFTAYLLELSGRGSAFFLIAETSAAFRVYPLMVGFDFSAQKPALAIATAIPSMEPPLYQVFRADLNSDGVGEVVIYRTNPQAVNWLALPMVFDLSTLPPQTLGFDPVRSPFQIGMSYLNLWKVQTDVDGRKMLSFSTRLFPTCPLDLQRDYVWDGSAFQPFTTTVKVYPYADTLSYCGFLVEHAANVWGREVAIQLIDALLPIWPPKANPEGKPYPPDAKDEWRFRKAVYLAELGEFEAAQGALEELIHAPAITSSRWLSAAQTFLDIYRTPEDLYRACLTTVYCRADQVLSNQLQNQQTQQVADILSFMNRIGVIRRSTGYFDFDGDGRKEFWFALQHRTGEKLEVWALFPRGDRFDAVQLQQIENTSPTFSYYDPLAIPPVVLLNQQQAFRVLRSPSDRKPYIEAVELPRYFPDRFKDAVGKFETELFQGVAPEQIYRNLLDLQKTPSLLCRATWSCDRYYYLLGLAAELSGDQNAAIAAYYRLWMDYRKSPFTTMARLKLRSLSTPTFTPTPTFTQTPTWTPSPTLTPIVPTVPVPTGATPTTGPLTPTSAPLPTLPSGTPNPYYPPEQPTAATFTPPYPQP
;
A
#
# COMPACT_ATOMS: atom_id res chain seq x y z
N MET A 1 -20.53 58.75 -26.50
CA MET A 1 -21.54 58.02 -27.31
C MET A 1 -21.14 56.57 -27.62
N PHE A 2 -19.89 56.26 -27.94
CA PHE A 2 -19.46 54.90 -28.32
C PHE A 2 -19.61 53.84 -27.19
N ILE A 3 -19.32 54.22 -25.94
CA ILE A 3 -19.47 53.31 -24.78
C ILE A 3 -20.95 53.01 -24.50
N LEU A 4 -21.83 54.01 -24.64
CA LEU A 4 -23.27 53.84 -24.47
C LEU A 4 -23.90 52.96 -25.56
N THR A 5 -23.37 53.00 -26.79
CA THR A 5 -23.82 52.12 -27.88
C THR A 5 -23.34 50.68 -27.70
N LEU A 6 -22.13 50.48 -27.16
CA LEU A 6 -21.61 49.15 -26.84
C LEU A 6 -22.39 48.48 -25.69
N VAL A 7 -22.70 49.24 -24.63
CA VAL A 7 -23.50 48.73 -23.50
C VAL A 7 -24.92 48.37 -23.96
N PHE A 8 -25.52 49.18 -24.84
CA PHE A 8 -26.84 48.87 -25.41
C PHE A 8 -26.83 47.59 -26.27
N LEU A 9 -25.76 47.36 -27.06
CA LEU A 9 -25.59 46.15 -27.86
C LEU A 9 -25.41 44.89 -27.02
N ILE A 10 -24.70 44.98 -25.89
CA ILE A 10 -24.48 43.84 -24.97
C ILE A 10 -25.79 43.47 -24.24
N ILE A 11 -26.61 44.46 -23.86
CA ILE A 11 -27.88 44.22 -23.17
C ILE A 11 -28.97 43.72 -24.14
N ALA A 12 -28.95 44.13 -25.42
CA ALA A 12 -29.94 43.71 -26.40
C ALA A 12 -29.70 42.31 -26.98
N TYR A 13 -28.47 41.78 -26.89
CA TYR A 13 -28.09 40.49 -27.48
C TYR A 13 -28.94 39.28 -27.03
N PRO A 14 -29.27 39.07 -25.74
CA PRO A 14 -30.08 37.92 -25.32
C PRO A 14 -31.57 38.03 -25.72
N PHE A 15 -32.07 39.20 -26.08
CA PHE A 15 -33.50 39.41 -26.38
C PHE A 15 -33.84 39.32 -27.88
N VAL A 16 -32.84 39.41 -28.77
CA VAL A 16 -33.08 39.45 -30.23
C VAL A 16 -32.69 38.15 -30.94
N LEU A 17 -31.80 37.32 -30.35
CA LEU A 17 -31.24 36.13 -31.01
C LEU A 17 -31.38 34.82 -30.23
N ALA A 18 -32.04 34.80 -29.07
CA ALA A 18 -32.31 33.56 -28.37
C ALA A 18 -33.49 32.81 -29.02
N PRO A 19 -33.33 31.54 -29.45
CA PRO A 19 -34.45 30.73 -29.89
C PRO A 19 -35.44 30.50 -28.72
N PRO A 20 -36.76 30.42 -28.98
CA PRO A 20 -37.75 30.18 -27.94
C PRO A 20 -37.48 28.84 -27.23
N PRO A 21 -37.82 28.73 -25.92
CA PRO A 21 -37.57 27.51 -25.16
C PRO A 21 -38.33 26.33 -25.80
N THR A 22 -37.56 25.31 -26.21
CA THR A 22 -38.10 24.03 -26.68
C THR A 22 -38.93 23.40 -25.57
N VAL A 23 -40.20 23.13 -25.87
CA VAL A 23 -41.14 22.48 -24.96
C VAL A 23 -40.63 21.07 -24.65
N THR A 24 -40.20 20.83 -23.42
CA THR A 24 -39.83 19.50 -22.92
C THR A 24 -41.07 18.60 -22.95
N PRO A 25 -41.05 17.41 -23.58
CA PRO A 25 -42.18 16.50 -23.52
C PRO A 25 -42.43 16.03 -22.09
N THR A 26 -43.66 16.22 -21.61
CA THR A 26 -44.18 15.69 -20.36
C THR A 26 -44.06 14.17 -20.35
N LEU A 27 -43.28 13.63 -19.41
CA LEU A 27 -43.18 12.20 -19.16
C LEU A 27 -44.58 11.64 -18.85
N THR A 28 -45.07 10.77 -19.73
CA THR A 28 -46.28 9.98 -19.50
C THR A 28 -45.90 8.85 -18.56
N LEU A 29 -46.48 8.83 -17.35
CA LEU A 29 -46.29 7.74 -16.40
C LEU A 29 -46.92 6.46 -16.95
N THR A 30 -46.10 5.53 -17.42
CA THR A 30 -46.52 4.16 -17.72
C THR A 30 -46.85 3.46 -16.39
N PRO A 31 -48.02 2.80 -16.24
CA PRO A 31 -48.38 2.12 -15.02
C PRO A 31 -47.42 0.95 -14.73
N THR A 32 -46.80 0.98 -13.56
CA THR A 32 -45.99 -0.10 -13.01
C THR A 32 -46.87 -1.31 -12.73
N ILE A 33 -46.58 -2.44 -13.39
CA ILE A 33 -47.18 -3.74 -13.10
C ILE A 33 -46.51 -4.27 -11.82
N THR A 34 -47.27 -4.35 -10.73
CA THR A 34 -46.84 -4.98 -9.48
C THR A 34 -46.71 -6.50 -9.68
N PRO A 35 -45.55 -7.13 -9.44
CA PRO A 35 -45.47 -8.59 -9.43
C PRO A 35 -46.20 -9.13 -8.19
N THR A 36 -47.25 -9.91 -8.44
CA THR A 36 -47.93 -10.73 -7.42
C THR A 36 -46.97 -11.78 -6.89
N VAL A 37 -46.67 -11.74 -5.59
CA VAL A 37 -45.94 -12.81 -4.89
C VAL A 37 -46.86 -14.02 -4.77
N THR A 38 -46.62 -15.04 -5.59
CA THR A 38 -47.24 -16.36 -5.44
C THR A 38 -46.61 -17.07 -4.24
N GLN A 39 -47.42 -17.34 -3.20
CA GLN A 39 -47.02 -18.17 -2.07
C GLN A 39 -46.94 -19.64 -2.52
N THR A 40 -45.76 -20.23 -2.41
CA THR A 40 -45.52 -21.68 -2.61
C THR A 40 -45.59 -22.39 -1.24
N PRO A 41 -46.17 -23.60 -1.15
CA PRO A 41 -46.84 -24.07 0.07
C PRO A 41 -45.93 -24.52 1.22
N THR A 42 -46.53 -24.40 2.40
CA THR A 42 -46.12 -24.89 3.73
C THR A 42 -45.70 -26.37 3.71
N ILE A 43 -44.46 -26.64 4.11
CA ILE A 43 -43.99 -28.00 4.42
C ILE A 43 -44.41 -28.33 5.85
N THR A 44 -45.32 -29.31 5.96
CA THR A 44 -45.80 -29.91 7.21
C THR A 44 -44.71 -30.79 7.82
N LEU A 45 -44.37 -30.56 9.09
CA LEU A 45 -43.48 -31.43 9.88
C LEU A 45 -44.25 -32.44 10.72
N THR A 46 -43.56 -33.57 10.94
CA THR A 46 -43.76 -34.66 11.94
C THR A 46 -44.63 -35.86 11.52
N PRO A 47 -44.09 -37.09 11.71
CA PRO A 47 -44.35 -37.75 12.99
C PRO A 47 -43.10 -38.30 13.72
N THR A 48 -43.38 -38.74 14.94
CA THR A 48 -42.53 -38.85 16.12
C THR A 48 -42.02 -40.27 16.40
N ARG A 49 -40.84 -40.33 17.06
CA ARG A 49 -40.25 -41.37 17.94
C ARG A 49 -39.73 -42.70 17.36
N THR A 50 -38.51 -43.05 17.77
CA THR A 50 -38.24 -44.25 18.58
C THR A 50 -37.03 -44.00 19.50
N LEU A 51 -37.18 -44.29 20.79
CA LEU A 51 -36.15 -44.25 21.85
C LEU A 51 -35.90 -45.69 22.33
N THR A 52 -34.64 -46.09 22.51
CA THR A 52 -34.07 -46.91 23.62
C THR A 52 -32.64 -47.39 23.26
N PRO A 53 -31.78 -47.82 24.21
CA PRO A 53 -31.66 -47.47 25.63
C PRO A 53 -30.22 -47.05 26.04
N ARG A 54 -30.15 -46.50 27.26
CA ARG A 54 -28.99 -46.02 28.02
C ARG A 54 -28.01 -47.15 28.42
N PRO A 55 -26.69 -46.90 28.41
CA PRO A 55 -25.77 -47.46 29.39
C PRO A 55 -25.38 -46.40 30.41
N THR A 56 -25.57 -46.74 31.68
CA THR A 56 -25.19 -45.94 32.84
C THR A 56 -23.86 -46.47 33.32
N LEU A 57 -22.78 -45.68 33.32
CA LEU A 57 -21.61 -45.94 34.14
C LEU A 57 -20.94 -44.61 34.54
N THR A 58 -21.13 -44.25 35.79
CA THR A 58 -20.24 -43.35 36.55
C THR A 58 -19.16 -44.22 37.17
N PRO A 59 -17.88 -43.84 37.08
CA PRO A 59 -17.10 -43.79 38.31
C PRO A 59 -16.23 -42.53 38.45
N SER A 60 -15.94 -42.26 39.72
CA SER A 60 -15.21 -41.15 40.35
C SER A 60 -14.09 -40.48 39.57
N ILE A 61 -14.10 -39.14 39.64
CA ILE A 61 -12.93 -38.30 39.39
C ILE A 61 -11.92 -38.54 40.52
N THR A 62 -10.81 -39.19 40.19
CA THR A 62 -9.62 -39.31 41.03
C THR A 62 -8.82 -38.01 40.96
N SER A 63 -8.43 -37.45 42.10
CA SER A 63 -7.50 -36.33 42.20
C SER A 63 -6.14 -36.71 41.60
N THR A 64 -5.74 -36.04 40.53
CA THR A 64 -4.38 -36.08 39.96
C THR A 64 -3.77 -34.66 40.02
N PRO A 65 -2.44 -34.55 40.06
CA PRO A 65 -1.72 -33.67 40.96
C PRO A 65 -1.57 -32.26 40.41
N SER A 66 -1.34 -31.33 41.33
CA SER A 66 -1.00 -29.93 41.05
C SER A 66 0.06 -29.83 39.94
N ARG A 67 -0.27 -29.13 38.85
CA ARG A 67 0.72 -28.68 37.87
C ARG A 67 1.68 -27.73 38.58
N THR A 68 2.94 -28.12 38.63
CA THR A 68 4.08 -27.25 38.91
C THR A 68 3.97 -25.98 38.08
N PRO A 69 3.98 -24.78 38.69
CA PRO A 69 3.98 -23.54 37.92
C PRO A 69 5.21 -23.50 37.02
N ILE A 70 4.95 -23.26 35.74
CA ILE A 70 5.96 -22.92 34.74
C ILE A 70 6.76 -21.73 35.29
N PRO A 71 8.10 -21.72 35.21
CA PRO A 71 8.89 -20.58 35.66
C PRO A 71 8.36 -19.33 34.96
N SER A 72 7.88 -18.38 35.76
CA SER A 72 7.54 -17.04 35.30
C SER A 72 8.73 -16.51 34.53
N GLU A 73 8.50 -16.04 33.30
CA GLU A 73 9.49 -15.25 32.57
C GLU A 73 10.04 -14.21 33.52
N THR A 74 11.36 -14.16 33.62
CA THR A 74 12.10 -13.16 34.36
C THR A 74 11.54 -11.80 33.94
N PRO A 75 11.09 -10.95 34.88
CA PRO A 75 10.59 -9.63 34.52
C PRO A 75 11.69 -8.92 33.73
N THR A 76 11.34 -8.49 32.52
CA THR A 76 12.10 -7.49 31.76
C THR A 76 12.54 -6.40 32.74
N PRO A 77 13.80 -5.94 32.70
CA PRO A 77 14.27 -4.88 33.58
C PRO A 77 13.23 -3.75 33.60
N PRO A 78 12.85 -3.21 34.77
CA PRO A 78 11.96 -2.06 34.80
C PRO A 78 12.61 -1.00 33.91
N GLY A 79 11.88 -0.58 32.87
CA GLY A 79 12.29 0.52 32.02
C GLY A 79 12.61 1.75 32.87
N PRO A 80 13.31 2.75 32.30
CA PRO A 80 13.63 3.99 33.01
C PRO A 80 12.38 4.59 33.68
N PRO A 81 12.53 5.31 34.81
CA PRO A 81 11.43 5.77 35.64
C PRO A 81 10.30 6.35 34.80
N THR A 82 9.11 5.75 34.92
CA THR A 82 7.94 6.14 34.14
C THR A 82 7.64 7.62 34.37
N LEU A 83 7.76 8.41 33.31
CA LEU A 83 7.36 9.80 33.29
C LEU A 83 5.84 9.89 33.33
N THR A 84 5.26 9.75 34.52
CA THR A 84 3.84 10.02 34.74
C THR A 84 3.52 11.41 34.18
N PRO A 85 2.43 11.58 33.40
CA PRO A 85 1.98 12.90 32.95
C PRO A 85 1.68 13.78 34.18
N ALA A 86 2.66 14.58 34.60
CA ALA A 86 2.49 15.57 35.65
C ALA A 86 1.95 16.86 35.01
N VAL A 87 1.14 17.63 35.73
CA VAL A 87 0.79 19.00 35.34
C VAL A 87 1.91 19.91 35.86
N PRO A 88 2.36 20.95 35.12
CA PRO A 88 3.31 21.88 35.71
C PRO A 88 2.67 22.54 36.94
N PHE A 89 3.45 22.57 38.02
CA PHE A 89 3.09 23.25 39.26
C PHE A 89 3.33 24.75 39.14
N GLY A 90 2.30 25.56 39.41
CA GLY A 90 2.37 27.03 39.36
C GLY A 90 2.54 27.62 37.97
N GLY A 91 2.94 28.89 37.90
CA GLY A 91 3.11 29.65 36.65
C GLY A 91 4.50 29.49 36.02
N GLN A 92 4.66 30.00 34.80
CA GLN A 92 5.92 29.99 34.05
C GLN A 92 7.13 30.50 34.87
N SER A 93 6.91 31.52 35.72
CA SER A 93 7.94 32.11 36.59
C SER A 93 8.56 31.15 37.61
N ASN A 94 7.94 29.98 37.84
CA ASN A 94 8.44 28.97 38.76
C ASN A 94 9.42 28.00 38.10
N TYR A 95 9.79 28.21 36.84
CA TYR A 95 10.69 27.36 36.09
C TYR A 95 11.87 28.16 35.57
N ALA A 96 13.03 27.50 35.52
CA ALA A 96 14.20 27.96 34.79
C ALA A 96 14.65 26.87 33.82
N LEU A 97 15.48 27.24 32.85
CA LEU A 97 16.17 26.26 32.04
C LEU A 97 17.17 25.47 32.90
N THR A 98 17.25 24.19 32.62
CA THR A 98 18.31 23.32 33.13
C THR A 98 19.62 23.62 32.39
N ASP A 99 20.76 23.56 33.07
CA ASP A 99 22.07 23.60 32.42
C ASP A 99 22.24 22.33 31.56
N TRP A 100 22.09 22.49 30.25
CA TRP A 100 21.99 21.36 29.33
C TRP A 100 23.38 20.77 29.01
N SER A 101 23.66 19.56 29.50
CA SER A 101 24.93 18.84 29.28
C SER A 101 24.79 17.69 28.27
N GLU A 102 25.93 17.13 27.83
CA GLU A 102 25.95 15.96 26.96
C GLU A 102 25.34 14.71 27.64
N GLU A 103 25.48 14.54 28.95
CA GLU A 103 24.87 13.44 29.72
C GLU A 103 23.35 13.54 29.77
N LEU A 104 22.82 14.76 29.93
CA LEU A 104 21.38 14.99 29.93
C LEU A 104 20.80 14.75 28.52
N ALA A 105 21.52 15.16 27.48
CA ALA A 105 21.15 14.84 26.10
C ALA A 105 21.17 13.32 25.83
N ALA A 106 22.19 12.60 26.30
CA ALA A 106 22.26 11.14 26.17
C ALA A 106 21.09 10.46 26.88
N THR A 107 20.78 10.88 28.12
CA THR A 107 19.65 10.37 28.89
C THR A 107 18.31 10.62 28.18
N LEU A 108 18.15 11.81 27.59
CA LEU A 108 16.97 12.15 26.80
C LEU A 108 16.83 11.23 25.58
N VAL A 109 17.90 11.06 24.82
CA VAL A 109 17.91 10.22 23.62
C VAL A 109 17.53 8.78 23.98
N GLU A 110 18.14 8.20 25.03
CA GLU A 110 17.81 6.84 25.47
C GLU A 110 16.34 6.70 25.88
N LEU A 111 15.81 7.67 26.61
CA LEU A 111 14.42 7.66 27.06
C LEU A 111 13.42 7.73 25.89
N ILE A 112 13.65 8.62 24.93
CA ILE A 112 12.78 8.76 23.76
C ILE A 112 12.96 7.58 22.79
N GLN A 113 14.15 7.00 22.71
CA GLN A 113 14.43 5.80 21.92
C GLN A 113 13.59 4.59 22.37
N ASP A 114 13.27 4.50 23.66
CA ASP A 114 12.45 3.43 24.24
C ASP A 114 10.94 3.72 24.22
N TYR A 115 10.53 4.98 24.01
CA TYR A 115 9.11 5.38 24.00
C TYR A 115 8.20 4.48 23.16
N PRO A 116 8.54 4.06 21.92
CA PRO A 116 7.70 3.16 21.13
C PRO A 116 7.35 1.85 21.86
N ASN A 117 8.26 1.32 22.69
CA ASN A 117 8.05 0.10 23.45
C ASN A 117 7.03 0.26 24.60
N THR A 118 6.72 1.51 24.99
CA THR A 118 5.70 1.82 25.99
C THR A 118 4.28 1.87 25.43
N LEU A 119 4.12 1.84 24.10
CA LEU A 119 2.81 1.89 23.45
C LEU A 119 2.01 0.61 23.71
N SER A 120 0.74 0.78 24.10
CA SER A 120 -0.20 -0.35 24.23
C SER A 120 -0.44 -1.03 22.88
N PRO A 121 -0.86 -2.31 22.85
CA PRO A 121 -1.17 -3.01 21.60
C PRO A 121 -2.15 -2.24 20.69
N SER A 122 -3.13 -1.54 21.27
CA SER A 122 -4.05 -0.69 20.53
C SER A 122 -3.41 0.59 19.98
N ALA A 123 -2.47 1.20 20.72
CA ALA A 123 -1.80 2.43 20.32
C ALA A 123 -0.74 2.20 19.22
N ARG A 124 -0.18 0.99 19.13
CA ARG A 124 0.79 0.59 18.09
C ARG A 124 0.22 0.63 16.67
N GLY A 125 -1.11 0.64 16.52
CA GLY A 125 -1.79 0.72 15.22
C GLY A 125 -1.80 -0.61 14.46
N VAL A 126 -2.45 -0.63 13.30
CA VAL A 126 -2.47 -1.81 12.43
C VAL A 126 -1.05 -2.08 11.95
N ASN A 127 -0.61 -3.35 12.05
CA ASN A 127 0.74 -3.80 11.68
C ASN A 127 1.87 -2.97 12.32
N ASP A 128 1.69 -2.50 13.56
CA ASP A 128 2.69 -1.70 14.27
C ASP A 128 3.06 -0.37 13.57
N SER A 129 2.20 0.14 12.69
CA SER A 129 2.43 1.40 11.97
C SER A 129 2.77 2.58 12.89
N ASN A 130 1.99 2.80 13.95
CA ASN A 130 2.26 3.87 14.91
C ASN A 130 3.49 3.59 15.78
N TYR A 131 3.79 2.32 16.04
CA TYR A 131 5.01 1.93 16.75
C TYR A 131 6.25 2.37 15.98
N TYR A 132 6.29 2.10 14.67
CA TYR A 132 7.42 2.53 13.84
C TYR A 132 7.45 4.06 13.68
N GLN A 133 6.30 4.70 13.46
CA GLN A 133 6.22 6.16 13.36
C GLN A 133 6.67 6.89 14.64
N ALA A 134 6.56 6.25 15.81
CA ALA A 134 7.02 6.83 17.06
C ALA A 134 8.57 6.97 17.16
N PHE A 135 9.36 6.34 16.28
CA PHE A 135 10.81 6.59 16.23
C PHE A 135 11.18 7.98 15.68
N THR A 136 10.23 8.72 15.09
CA THR A 136 10.44 10.11 14.66
C THR A 136 10.86 11.02 15.82
N TYR A 137 10.32 10.81 17.02
CA TYR A 137 10.70 11.56 18.22
C TYR A 137 12.16 11.30 18.62
N ALA A 138 12.63 10.06 18.47
CA ALA A 138 14.01 9.69 18.78
C ALA A 138 14.99 10.35 17.80
N ILE A 139 14.64 10.39 16.51
CA ILE A 139 15.42 11.11 15.49
C ILE A 139 15.51 12.60 15.82
N PHE A 140 14.41 13.22 16.25
CA PHE A 140 14.43 14.62 16.67
C PHE A 140 15.41 14.83 17.84
N ALA A 141 15.32 14.02 18.89
CA ALA A 141 16.20 14.11 20.06
C ALA A 141 17.68 13.91 19.68
N GLN A 142 17.96 12.97 18.76
CA GLN A 142 19.29 12.70 18.23
C GLN A 142 19.82 13.89 17.41
N ASN A 143 19.00 14.50 16.56
CA ASN A 143 19.36 15.70 15.81
C ASN A 143 19.72 16.86 16.74
N GLU A 144 18.93 17.10 17.78
CA GLU A 144 19.24 18.14 18.76
C GLU A 144 20.55 17.86 19.51
N ALA A 145 20.75 16.61 19.95
CA ALA A 145 21.97 16.22 20.65
C ALA A 145 23.22 16.41 19.76
N LEU A 146 23.13 16.03 18.49
CA LEU A 146 24.21 16.19 17.50
C LEU A 146 24.45 17.65 17.11
N LEU A 147 23.39 18.48 17.06
CA LEU A 147 23.51 19.92 16.82
C LEU A 147 24.30 20.61 17.95
N ARG A 148 24.03 20.25 19.20
CA ARG A 148 24.64 20.89 20.37
C ARG A 148 26.00 20.32 20.75
N PHE A 149 26.16 19.00 20.60
CA PHE A 149 27.35 18.27 21.04
C PHE A 149 27.89 17.37 19.91
N PRO A 150 28.34 17.95 18.78
CA PRO A 150 28.79 17.20 17.61
C PRO A 150 30.00 16.28 17.89
N ASP A 151 30.82 16.68 18.87
CA ASP A 151 32.06 16.01 19.29
C ASP A 151 31.90 15.21 20.60
N SER A 152 30.66 15.00 21.06
CA SER A 152 30.40 14.21 22.27
C SER A 152 30.91 12.77 22.13
N ARG A 153 31.31 12.16 23.26
CA ARG A 153 31.58 10.72 23.33
C ARG A 153 30.38 9.85 22.93
N PHE A 154 29.16 10.39 23.01
CA PHE A 154 27.93 9.70 22.62
C PHE A 154 27.55 9.93 21.14
N ALA A 155 28.21 10.86 20.44
CA ALA A 155 27.82 11.27 19.09
C ALA A 155 27.87 10.12 18.08
N ALA A 156 28.84 9.22 18.20
CA ALA A 156 28.91 8.02 17.36
C ALA A 156 27.68 7.12 17.57
N GLN A 157 27.30 6.86 18.82
CA GLN A 157 26.12 6.06 19.15
C GLN A 157 24.83 6.70 18.63
N TRP A 158 24.67 8.02 18.79
CA TRP A 158 23.49 8.74 18.30
C TRP A 158 23.35 8.65 16.78
N ARG A 159 24.43 8.81 16.02
CA ARG A 159 24.39 8.68 14.55
C ARG A 159 24.01 7.26 14.11
N TRP A 160 24.54 6.23 14.76
CA TRP A 160 24.18 4.83 14.49
C TRP A 160 22.71 4.52 14.81
N GLN A 161 22.20 5.00 15.95
CA GLN A 161 20.78 4.86 16.30
C GLN A 161 19.88 5.64 15.35
N GLN A 162 20.29 6.82 14.90
CA GLN A 162 19.58 7.62 13.93
C GLN A 162 19.46 6.91 12.57
N ALA A 163 20.56 6.35 12.04
CA ALA A 163 20.55 5.58 10.79
C ALA A 163 19.55 4.40 10.85
N LEU A 164 19.51 3.71 11.99
CA LEU A 164 18.55 2.64 12.22
C LEU A 164 17.11 3.16 12.33
N ASN A 165 16.89 4.28 13.00
CA ASN A 165 15.54 4.86 13.11
C ASN A 165 15.03 5.32 11.74
N TYR A 166 15.87 5.86 10.87
CA TYR A 166 15.52 6.10 9.46
C TYR A 166 15.09 4.80 8.78
N ALA A 167 15.84 3.71 8.97
CA ALA A 167 15.48 2.41 8.41
C ALA A 167 14.14 1.87 8.96
N ARG A 168 13.85 2.07 10.25
CA ARG A 168 12.56 1.70 10.87
C ARG A 168 11.37 2.46 10.32
N LEU A 169 11.60 3.70 9.90
CA LEU A 169 10.59 4.56 9.27
C LEU A 169 10.43 4.30 7.78
N GLY A 170 11.33 3.51 7.17
CA GLY A 170 11.41 3.39 5.71
C GLY A 170 11.87 4.69 5.03
N ASP A 171 12.61 5.54 5.75
CA ASP A 171 13.14 6.81 5.23
C ASP A 171 14.33 6.53 4.29
N GLU A 172 14.32 7.13 3.10
CA GLU A 172 15.36 7.00 2.07
C GLU A 172 16.76 7.42 2.58
N LYS A 173 16.82 8.29 3.61
CA LYS A 173 18.07 8.72 4.24
C LYS A 173 18.83 7.58 4.92
N ALA A 174 18.17 6.47 5.24
CA ALA A 174 18.78 5.35 5.95
C ALA A 174 20.05 4.82 5.26
N GLY A 175 19.99 4.64 3.93
CA GLY A 175 21.13 4.14 3.15
C GLY A 175 22.34 5.06 3.24
N GLN A 176 22.12 6.36 2.99
CA GLN A 176 23.20 7.34 3.05
C GLN A 176 23.80 7.45 4.46
N ALA A 177 22.97 7.37 5.50
CA ALA A 177 23.39 7.44 6.90
C ALA A 177 24.30 6.27 7.28
N PHE A 178 23.92 5.03 6.95
CA PHE A 178 24.77 3.85 7.18
C PHE A 178 26.06 3.91 6.38
N ALA A 179 25.99 4.27 5.09
CA ALA A 179 27.15 4.38 4.22
C ALA A 179 28.19 5.36 4.80
N SER A 180 27.74 6.54 5.22
CA SER A 180 28.59 7.58 5.80
C SER A 180 29.30 7.11 7.09
N LEU A 181 28.60 6.37 7.95
CA LEU A 181 29.18 5.85 9.19
C LEU A 181 30.25 4.79 8.96
N ILE A 182 30.02 3.89 7.99
CA ILE A 182 30.99 2.87 7.60
C ILE A 182 32.21 3.53 6.96
N GLU A 183 31.99 4.52 6.08
CA GLU A 183 33.06 5.29 5.43
C GLU A 183 33.96 5.99 6.46
N VAL A 184 33.36 6.68 7.44
CA VAL A 184 34.11 7.32 8.54
C VAL A 184 34.88 6.28 9.35
N GLY A 185 34.29 5.14 9.70
CA GLY A 185 34.95 4.09 10.48
C GLY A 185 36.19 3.53 9.80
N LEU A 186 36.14 3.31 8.48
CA LEU A 186 37.28 2.84 7.69
C LEU A 186 38.36 3.91 7.53
N ASN A 187 37.98 5.13 7.16
CA ASN A 187 38.94 6.21 6.87
C ASN A 187 39.60 6.80 8.13
N SER A 188 38.94 6.70 9.29
CA SER A 188 39.51 7.11 10.58
C SER A 188 40.25 5.99 11.32
N GLN A 189 40.43 4.82 10.69
CA GLN A 189 41.10 3.64 11.27
C GLN A 189 40.45 3.12 12.56
N GLN A 190 39.16 3.40 12.79
CA GLN A 190 38.39 2.76 13.87
C GLN A 190 38.15 1.27 13.58
N THR A 191 38.20 0.90 12.31
CA THR A 191 38.16 -0.49 11.85
C THR A 191 38.97 -0.66 10.57
N THR A 192 39.21 -1.90 10.17
CA THR A 192 39.82 -2.28 8.89
C THR A 192 38.82 -3.11 8.10
N ILE A 193 39.01 -3.27 6.79
CA ILE A 193 38.15 -4.14 5.97
C ILE A 193 38.04 -5.57 6.54
N ALA A 194 39.15 -6.12 7.06
CA ALA A 194 39.16 -7.45 7.67
C ALA A 194 38.37 -7.53 8.99
N GLU A 195 38.38 -6.45 9.77
CA GLU A 195 37.70 -6.38 11.07
C GLU A 195 36.29 -5.78 11.00
N LEU A 196 35.89 -5.23 9.85
CA LEU A 196 34.62 -4.55 9.64
C LEU A 196 33.41 -5.39 10.09
N PRO A 197 33.31 -6.70 9.77
CA PRO A 197 32.20 -7.52 10.25
C PRO A 197 32.15 -7.68 11.78
N LYS A 198 33.31 -7.65 12.45
CA LYS A 198 33.39 -7.73 13.92
C LYS A 198 33.05 -6.38 14.56
N TRP A 199 33.54 -5.29 13.99
CA TRP A 199 33.26 -3.92 14.44
C TRP A 199 31.77 -3.60 14.33
N LEU A 200 31.12 -3.93 13.21
CA LEU A 200 29.68 -3.69 13.03
C LEU A 200 28.80 -4.45 14.04
N ARG A 201 29.25 -5.60 14.55
CA ARG A 201 28.53 -6.36 15.60
C ARG A 201 28.61 -5.74 16.99
N GLN A 202 29.46 -4.73 17.20
CA GLN A 202 29.56 -4.02 18.47
C GLN A 202 28.42 -3.02 18.68
N PHE A 203 27.77 -2.60 17.59
CA PHE A 203 26.60 -1.73 17.65
C PHE A 203 25.35 -2.54 18.00
N PRO A 204 24.37 -1.96 18.73
CA PRO A 204 23.26 -2.67 19.38
C PRO A 204 22.18 -3.22 18.41
N PHE A 205 22.56 -3.65 17.21
CA PHE A 205 21.65 -4.15 16.18
C PHE A 205 22.03 -5.60 15.86
N PRO A 206 21.16 -6.60 16.16
CA PRO A 206 21.42 -7.99 15.84
C PRO A 206 21.29 -8.20 14.32
N MET A 207 22.35 -7.89 13.58
CA MET A 207 22.45 -8.10 12.14
C MET A 207 23.59 -9.07 11.83
N LYS A 208 23.36 -9.99 10.91
CA LYS A 208 24.39 -10.81 10.31
C LYS A 208 25.07 -9.98 9.21
N VAL A 209 26.37 -9.80 9.36
CA VAL A 209 27.21 -9.07 8.41
C VAL A 209 27.92 -10.07 7.50
N THR A 210 27.74 -9.90 6.19
CA THR A 210 28.46 -10.64 5.15
C THR A 210 29.26 -9.65 4.31
N LEU A 211 30.54 -9.95 4.08
CA LEU A 211 31.40 -9.14 3.21
C LEU A 211 31.92 -10.03 2.08
N THR A 212 31.66 -9.65 0.83
CA THR A 212 32.03 -10.41 -0.36
C THR A 212 33.00 -9.59 -1.21
N PRO A 213 34.23 -10.06 -1.47
CA PRO A 213 35.17 -9.37 -2.35
C PRO A 213 34.65 -9.33 -3.78
N LEU A 214 34.84 -8.20 -4.45
CA LEU A 214 34.49 -7.97 -5.85
C LEU A 214 35.76 -7.81 -6.69
N GLN A 215 35.63 -8.02 -7.99
CA GLN A 215 36.67 -7.63 -8.93
C GLN A 215 36.53 -6.12 -9.16
N PRO A 216 37.54 -5.30 -8.79
CA PRO A 216 37.47 -3.87 -9.00
C PRO A 216 37.62 -3.54 -10.50
N PRO A 217 36.89 -2.55 -11.01
CA PRO A 217 37.27 -1.82 -12.22
C PRO A 217 38.71 -1.29 -12.12
N ALA A 218 39.33 -0.98 -13.27
CA ALA A 218 40.76 -0.68 -13.38
C ALA A 218 41.23 0.54 -12.56
N ASP A 219 40.32 1.44 -12.18
CA ASP A 219 40.57 2.66 -11.40
C ASP A 219 40.42 2.48 -9.88
N LEU A 220 40.06 1.28 -9.40
CA LEU A 220 39.89 0.95 -7.98
C LEU A 220 40.93 -0.06 -7.48
N PHE A 221 41.42 0.14 -6.25
CA PHE A 221 42.35 -0.79 -5.63
C PHE A 221 41.65 -2.06 -5.17
N THR A 222 40.54 -1.90 -4.46
CA THR A 222 39.70 -2.99 -3.99
C THR A 222 38.23 -2.59 -3.99
N ALA A 223 37.34 -3.58 -4.10
CA ALA A 223 35.90 -3.39 -4.02
C ALA A 223 35.26 -4.55 -3.25
N TYR A 224 34.26 -4.26 -2.43
CA TYR A 224 33.54 -5.24 -1.62
C TYR A 224 32.04 -4.96 -1.62
N LEU A 225 31.25 -6.03 -1.67
CA LEU A 225 29.82 -5.98 -1.39
C LEU A 225 29.60 -6.30 0.09
N LEU A 226 29.04 -5.35 0.83
CA LEU A 226 28.64 -5.51 2.21
C LEU A 226 27.12 -5.76 2.26
N GLU A 227 26.73 -6.89 2.84
CA GLU A 227 25.34 -7.19 3.20
C GLU A 227 25.17 -7.11 4.72
N LEU A 228 24.21 -6.30 5.15
CA LEU A 228 23.69 -6.27 6.52
C LEU A 228 22.33 -6.97 6.53
N SER A 229 22.27 -8.20 7.02
CA SER A 229 21.07 -9.05 6.99
C SER A 229 20.45 -9.23 8.39
N GLY A 230 19.13 -9.31 8.47
CA GLY A 230 18.35 -9.46 9.70
C GLY A 230 16.87 -9.67 9.37
N ARG A 231 15.98 -8.85 9.94
CA ARG A 231 14.60 -8.73 9.44
C ARG A 231 14.62 -7.87 8.17
N GLY A 232 14.97 -8.48 7.03
CA GLY A 232 15.32 -7.80 5.77
C GLY A 232 16.84 -7.68 5.57
N SER A 233 17.25 -6.96 4.52
CA SER A 233 18.68 -6.76 4.21
C SER A 233 18.97 -5.35 3.69
N ALA A 234 20.20 -4.88 3.91
CA ALA A 234 20.76 -3.71 3.26
C ALA A 234 22.09 -4.07 2.59
N PHE A 235 22.35 -3.47 1.43
CA PHE A 235 23.48 -3.75 0.56
C PHE A 235 24.24 -2.47 0.27
N PHE A 236 25.57 -2.52 0.43
CA PHE A 236 26.47 -1.40 0.19
C PHE A 236 27.65 -1.85 -0.66
N LEU A 237 28.08 -1.00 -1.57
CA LEU A 237 29.38 -1.13 -2.24
C LEU A 237 30.42 -0.35 -1.45
N ILE A 238 31.49 -1.02 -1.04
CA ILE A 238 32.69 -0.38 -0.48
C ILE A 238 33.75 -0.39 -1.56
N ALA A 239 34.26 0.78 -1.93
CA ALA A 239 35.29 0.96 -2.95
C ALA A 239 36.51 1.67 -2.35
N GLU A 240 37.71 1.14 -2.61
CA GLU A 240 38.98 1.75 -2.19
C GLU A 240 39.61 2.51 -3.35
N THR A 241 39.81 3.81 -3.14
CA THR A 241 40.48 4.71 -4.09
C THR A 241 41.87 5.09 -3.58
N SER A 242 42.65 5.81 -4.40
CA SER A 242 43.97 6.32 -3.99
C SER A 242 43.93 7.30 -2.82
N ALA A 243 42.77 7.90 -2.54
CA ALA A 243 42.57 8.86 -1.47
C ALA A 243 42.01 8.22 -0.20
N ALA A 244 40.94 7.41 -0.33
CA ALA A 244 40.14 6.92 0.78
C ALA A 244 39.20 5.77 0.36
N PHE A 245 38.63 5.09 1.35
CA PHE A 245 37.42 4.28 1.15
C PHE A 245 36.22 5.16 0.87
N ARG A 246 35.35 4.70 -0.03
CA ARG A 246 34.04 5.28 -0.31
C ARG A 246 32.97 4.22 -0.20
N VAL A 247 31.83 4.55 0.41
CA VAL A 247 30.73 3.62 0.61
C VAL A 247 29.48 4.14 -0.09
N TYR A 248 28.91 3.31 -0.98
CA TYR A 248 27.72 3.64 -1.76
C TYR A 248 26.57 2.73 -1.33
N PRO A 249 25.42 3.29 -0.91
CA PRO A 249 24.23 2.47 -0.67
C PRO A 249 23.70 1.95 -2.01
N LEU A 250 23.51 0.64 -2.10
CA LEU A 250 22.85 0.00 -3.25
C LEU A 250 21.36 -0.16 -2.98
N MET A 251 21.03 -0.74 -1.83
CA MET A 251 19.64 -0.89 -1.38
C MET A 251 19.55 -0.97 0.14
N VAL A 252 18.51 -0.38 0.71
CA VAL A 252 18.11 -0.59 2.12
C VAL A 252 16.68 -1.11 2.15
N GLY A 253 16.54 -2.40 2.45
CA GLY A 253 15.27 -3.11 2.45
C GLY A 253 15.00 -3.81 3.77
N PHE A 254 15.34 -3.16 4.89
CA PHE A 254 14.98 -3.68 6.21
C PHE A 254 13.45 -3.74 6.34
N ASP A 255 12.95 -4.89 6.77
CA ASP A 255 11.54 -5.13 6.99
C ASP A 255 11.28 -5.27 8.49
N PHE A 256 11.14 -4.12 9.14
CA PHE A 256 10.72 -4.10 10.54
C PHE A 256 9.22 -4.41 10.67
N SER A 257 8.42 -4.19 9.63
CA SER A 257 6.96 -4.37 9.63
C SER A 257 6.49 -5.83 9.58
N ALA A 258 7.31 -6.73 9.05
CA ALA A 258 6.99 -8.15 8.96
C ALA A 258 6.67 -8.71 10.35
N GLN A 259 5.49 -9.33 10.44
CA GLN A 259 4.89 -9.87 11.66
C GLN A 259 5.91 -10.63 12.51
N LYS A 260 5.69 -10.69 13.84
CA LYS A 260 6.20 -11.82 14.63
C LYS A 260 5.93 -13.09 13.80
N PRO A 261 6.91 -14.00 13.62
CA PRO A 261 6.64 -15.26 12.97
C PRO A 261 5.37 -15.82 13.61
N ALA A 262 4.37 -16.10 12.77
CA ALA A 262 3.11 -16.68 13.22
C ALA A 262 3.47 -17.77 14.23
N LEU A 263 2.91 -17.69 15.45
CA LEU A 263 3.14 -18.65 16.53
C LEU A 263 3.32 -20.02 15.90
N ALA A 264 4.57 -20.48 15.85
CA ALA A 264 4.88 -21.79 15.32
C ALA A 264 4.11 -22.74 16.24
N ILE A 265 3.02 -23.28 15.72
CA ILE A 265 2.37 -24.45 16.31
C ILE A 265 3.54 -25.42 16.50
N ALA A 266 3.68 -25.94 17.72
CA ALA A 266 4.85 -26.68 18.20
C ALA A 266 5.07 -28.04 17.51
N THR A 267 4.83 -28.13 16.21
CA THR A 267 5.33 -29.15 15.30
C THR A 267 6.59 -28.61 14.66
N ALA A 268 7.71 -28.93 15.29
CA ALA A 268 9.05 -28.63 14.81
C ALA A 268 9.26 -29.16 13.38
N ILE A 269 9.15 -28.26 12.40
CA ILE A 269 10.03 -28.25 11.25
C ILE A 269 10.68 -26.86 11.30
N PRO A 270 12.00 -26.75 11.38
CA PRO A 270 12.66 -25.47 11.21
C PRO A 270 12.42 -25.06 9.75
N SER A 271 11.38 -24.27 9.50
CA SER A 271 11.33 -23.53 8.23
C SER A 271 12.49 -22.55 8.30
N MET A 272 13.62 -22.92 7.70
CA MET A 272 14.57 -21.93 7.21
C MET A 272 13.77 -21.05 6.26
N GLU A 273 13.25 -19.94 6.77
CA GLU A 273 12.64 -18.93 5.93
C GLU A 273 13.75 -18.48 4.97
N PRO A 274 13.58 -18.65 3.64
CA PRO A 274 14.61 -18.28 2.69
C PRO A 274 14.96 -16.80 2.88
N PRO A 275 16.23 -16.40 2.62
CA PRO A 275 16.60 -15.00 2.79
C PRO A 275 15.66 -14.13 1.95
N LEU A 276 15.15 -13.05 2.58
CA LEU A 276 14.18 -12.15 1.97
C LEU A 276 14.72 -11.58 0.64
N TYR A 277 16.04 -11.39 0.57
CA TYR A 277 16.77 -10.96 -0.61
C TYR A 277 17.80 -12.00 -1.04
N GLN A 278 18.05 -12.08 -2.34
CA GLN A 278 19.18 -12.79 -2.92
C GLN A 278 20.00 -11.84 -3.79
N VAL A 279 21.29 -12.15 -3.91
CA VAL A 279 22.24 -11.38 -4.70
C VAL A 279 23.11 -12.33 -5.52
N PHE A 280 23.37 -11.96 -6.77
CA PHE A 280 24.37 -12.61 -7.60
C PHE A 280 25.06 -11.59 -8.50
N ARG A 281 26.10 -12.03 -9.20
CA ARG A 281 26.85 -11.20 -10.13
C ARG A 281 26.90 -11.82 -11.52
N ALA A 282 26.77 -10.99 -12.53
CA ALA A 282 27.05 -11.33 -13.91
C ALA A 282 27.26 -10.07 -14.73
N ASP A 283 28.15 -10.16 -15.71
CA ASP A 283 28.40 -9.13 -16.72
C ASP A 283 27.28 -9.18 -17.79
N LEU A 284 26.26 -8.35 -17.59
CA LEU A 284 24.99 -8.28 -18.34
C LEU A 284 25.05 -7.26 -19.49
N ASN A 285 25.88 -6.22 -19.37
CA ASN A 285 26.10 -5.22 -20.42
C ASN A 285 27.28 -5.57 -21.36
N SER A 286 28.03 -6.65 -21.08
CA SER A 286 29.20 -7.12 -21.85
C SER A 286 30.40 -6.15 -21.84
N ASP A 287 30.56 -5.33 -20.80
CA ASP A 287 31.71 -4.45 -20.61
C ASP A 287 32.90 -5.14 -19.90
N GLY A 288 32.71 -6.37 -19.43
CA GLY A 288 33.72 -7.17 -18.73
C GLY A 288 33.76 -6.96 -17.21
N VAL A 289 32.92 -6.09 -16.66
CA VAL A 289 32.72 -5.85 -15.23
C VAL A 289 31.36 -6.42 -14.81
N GLY A 290 31.36 -7.44 -13.95
CA GLY A 290 30.11 -8.07 -13.53
C GLY A 290 29.24 -7.17 -12.64
N GLU A 291 28.02 -6.86 -13.10
CA GLU A 291 26.98 -6.14 -12.35
C GLU A 291 26.50 -6.93 -11.13
N VAL A 292 25.99 -6.18 -10.15
CA VAL A 292 25.36 -6.73 -8.95
C VAL A 292 23.85 -6.72 -9.14
N VAL A 293 23.23 -7.89 -9.06
CA VAL A 293 21.77 -8.06 -9.18
C VAL A 293 21.20 -8.42 -7.82
N ILE A 294 20.27 -7.60 -7.32
CA ILE A 294 19.63 -7.78 -6.01
C ILE A 294 18.11 -7.89 -6.19
N TYR A 295 17.50 -8.94 -5.65
CA TYR A 295 16.04 -9.13 -5.74
C TYR A 295 15.44 -9.72 -4.47
N ARG A 296 14.17 -9.38 -4.24
CA ARG A 296 13.37 -9.96 -3.16
C ARG A 296 12.79 -11.29 -3.61
N THR A 297 12.98 -12.36 -2.84
CA THR A 297 12.56 -13.74 -3.21
C THR A 297 11.07 -13.99 -3.03
N ASN A 298 10.44 -13.32 -2.07
CA ASN A 298 9.02 -13.45 -1.76
C ASN A 298 8.40 -12.05 -1.66
N PRO A 299 7.88 -11.51 -2.77
CA PRO A 299 7.49 -10.11 -2.81
C PRO A 299 6.14 -9.81 -2.17
N GLN A 300 5.41 -10.81 -1.63
CA GLN A 300 4.17 -10.73 -0.84
C GLN A 300 3.14 -9.67 -1.29
N ALA A 301 1.95 -10.12 -1.70
CA ALA A 301 0.82 -9.25 -2.05
C ALA A 301 1.03 -8.32 -3.26
N VAL A 302 1.97 -8.65 -4.16
CA VAL A 302 2.08 -8.01 -5.48
C VAL A 302 1.53 -8.94 -6.56
N ASN A 303 0.59 -8.42 -7.36
CA ASN A 303 0.11 -9.09 -8.57
C ASN A 303 1.06 -8.88 -9.76
N TRP A 304 2.10 -8.07 -9.59
CA TRP A 304 3.08 -7.70 -10.60
C TRP A 304 4.43 -8.34 -10.29
N LEU A 305 5.20 -8.63 -11.34
CA LEU A 305 6.58 -9.08 -11.25
C LEU A 305 7.44 -8.02 -10.55
N ALA A 306 8.07 -8.41 -9.44
CA ALA A 306 9.03 -7.61 -8.71
C ALA A 306 10.39 -7.72 -9.41
N LEU A 307 10.71 -6.71 -10.20
CA LEU A 307 11.96 -6.62 -10.94
C LEU A 307 13.16 -6.47 -9.97
N PRO A 308 14.33 -7.04 -10.31
CA PRO A 308 15.55 -6.87 -9.53
C PRO A 308 16.08 -5.44 -9.69
N MET A 309 16.89 -5.01 -8.72
CA MET A 309 17.78 -3.86 -8.91
C MET A 309 19.10 -4.37 -9.47
N VAL A 310 19.56 -3.76 -10.56
CA VAL A 310 20.81 -4.10 -11.24
C VAL A 310 21.75 -2.90 -11.16
N PHE A 311 22.95 -3.10 -10.65
CA PHE A 311 23.94 -2.04 -10.46
C PHE A 311 25.18 -2.31 -11.31
N ASP A 312 25.44 -1.37 -12.22
CA ASP A 312 26.69 -1.27 -12.96
C ASP A 312 27.79 -0.68 -12.08
N LEU A 313 28.89 -1.43 -11.98
CA LEU A 313 30.05 -1.10 -11.15
C LEU A 313 31.19 -0.48 -11.97
N SER A 314 31.05 -0.33 -13.28
CA SER A 314 32.06 0.25 -14.18
C SER A 314 32.39 1.71 -13.87
N THR A 315 31.48 2.42 -13.20
CA THR A 315 31.63 3.82 -12.78
C THR A 315 31.24 4.00 -11.31
N LEU A 316 31.83 5.01 -10.67
CA LEU A 316 31.45 5.44 -9.31
C LEU A 316 30.82 6.85 -9.35
N PRO A 317 29.70 7.08 -8.65
CA PRO A 317 28.85 6.11 -7.94
C PRO A 317 28.25 5.06 -8.90
N PRO A 318 27.93 3.85 -8.42
CA PRO A 318 27.33 2.80 -9.25
C PRO A 318 26.06 3.27 -9.94
N GLN A 319 25.91 2.92 -11.21
CA GLN A 319 24.73 3.28 -11.99
C GLN A 319 23.69 2.17 -11.93
N THR A 320 22.41 2.54 -11.76
CA THR A 320 21.31 1.57 -11.83
C THR A 320 20.97 1.29 -13.29
N LEU A 321 21.05 0.03 -13.70
CA LEU A 321 20.58 -0.41 -15.00
C LEU A 321 19.08 -0.69 -14.93
N GLY A 322 18.31 0.10 -15.66
CA GLY A 322 16.84 0.07 -15.62
C GLY A 322 16.22 -1.01 -16.49
N PHE A 323 14.95 -1.30 -16.23
CA PHE A 323 14.09 -2.09 -17.09
C PHE A 323 13.21 -1.18 -17.95
N ASP A 324 12.84 -1.63 -19.15
CA ASP A 324 11.94 -0.86 -20.02
C ASP A 324 10.59 -0.65 -19.35
N PRO A 325 10.16 0.61 -19.12
CA PRO A 325 8.97 0.90 -18.32
C PRO A 325 7.67 0.52 -19.03
N VAL A 326 7.70 0.23 -20.33
CA VAL A 326 6.51 -0.09 -21.13
C VAL A 326 6.34 -1.60 -21.26
N ARG A 327 7.43 -2.33 -21.49
CA ARG A 327 7.40 -3.76 -21.84
C ARG A 327 7.81 -4.67 -20.69
N SER A 328 8.57 -4.17 -19.71
CA SER A 328 9.04 -4.98 -18.59
C SER A 328 8.02 -5.21 -17.48
N PRO A 329 7.10 -4.28 -17.16
CA PRO A 329 6.01 -4.60 -16.24
C PRO A 329 5.26 -5.84 -16.71
N PHE A 330 5.21 -6.85 -15.85
CA PHE A 330 4.58 -8.13 -16.17
C PHE A 330 3.66 -8.53 -15.03
N GLN A 331 2.35 -8.57 -15.29
CA GLN A 331 1.37 -8.95 -14.28
C GLN A 331 1.29 -10.48 -14.17
N ILE A 332 1.61 -11.00 -13.00
CA ILE A 332 1.54 -12.44 -12.69
C ILE A 332 0.12 -12.80 -12.22
N GLY A 333 -0.59 -11.87 -11.57
CA GLY A 333 -1.99 -12.03 -11.17
C GLY A 333 -2.25 -12.99 -10.02
N MET A 334 -1.21 -13.54 -9.41
CA MET A 334 -1.29 -14.46 -8.28
C MET A 334 0.01 -14.45 -7.49
N SER A 335 0.01 -15.03 -6.29
CA SER A 335 1.21 -15.18 -5.47
C SER A 335 2.26 -16.06 -6.16
N TYR A 336 3.52 -15.67 -6.08
CA TYR A 336 4.63 -16.35 -6.75
C TYR A 336 5.92 -16.23 -5.95
N LEU A 337 6.87 -17.13 -6.23
CA LEU A 337 8.25 -16.98 -5.81
C LEU A 337 9.03 -16.24 -6.89
N ASN A 338 9.83 -15.26 -6.49
CA ASN A 338 10.59 -14.43 -7.39
C ASN A 338 12.02 -14.95 -7.51
N LEU A 339 12.28 -15.79 -8.52
CA LEU A 339 13.58 -16.42 -8.72
C LEU A 339 14.25 -15.85 -9.96
N TRP A 340 15.41 -15.23 -9.77
CA TRP A 340 16.21 -14.67 -10.85
C TRP A 340 17.52 -15.43 -10.99
N LYS A 341 17.93 -15.64 -12.24
CA LYS A 341 19.20 -16.26 -12.58
C LYS A 341 19.73 -15.69 -13.89
N VAL A 342 20.97 -16.03 -14.22
CA VAL A 342 21.58 -15.67 -15.49
C VAL A 342 21.49 -16.89 -16.40
N GLN A 343 21.03 -16.67 -17.62
CA GLN A 343 21.09 -17.63 -18.69
C GLN A 343 22.02 -17.12 -19.78
N THR A 344 22.51 -18.01 -20.63
CA THR A 344 23.33 -17.65 -21.78
C THR A 344 22.62 -18.16 -23.02
N ASP A 345 22.41 -17.27 -23.97
CA ASP A 345 21.83 -17.63 -25.26
C ASP A 345 22.83 -18.40 -26.13
N VAL A 346 22.36 -18.97 -27.24
CA VAL A 346 23.17 -19.71 -28.23
C VAL A 346 24.35 -18.87 -28.74
N ASP A 347 24.17 -17.55 -28.83
CA ASP A 347 25.20 -16.60 -29.25
C ASP A 347 26.19 -16.19 -28.13
N GLY A 348 26.08 -16.79 -26.94
CA GLY A 348 26.93 -16.44 -25.79
C GLY A 348 26.49 -15.18 -25.03
N ARG A 349 25.40 -14.53 -25.45
CA ARG A 349 24.84 -13.35 -24.78
C ARG A 349 24.25 -13.73 -23.42
N LYS A 350 24.59 -13.00 -22.36
CA LYS A 350 24.00 -13.21 -21.03
C LYS A 350 22.61 -12.57 -20.96
N MET A 351 21.65 -13.31 -20.44
CA MET A 351 20.27 -12.91 -20.26
C MET A 351 19.90 -13.00 -18.78
N LEU A 352 19.14 -12.02 -18.32
CA LEU A 352 18.60 -12.00 -16.98
C LEU A 352 17.23 -12.69 -16.99
N SER A 353 17.11 -13.82 -16.30
CA SER A 353 15.97 -14.73 -16.42
C SER A 353 15.19 -14.81 -15.12
N PHE A 354 13.91 -14.41 -15.18
CA PHE A 354 12.92 -14.65 -14.16
C PHE A 354 12.31 -16.03 -14.34
N SER A 355 12.10 -16.75 -13.24
CA SER A 355 11.35 -18.00 -13.23
C SER A 355 10.49 -18.14 -11.99
N THR A 356 9.35 -18.80 -12.14
CA THR A 356 8.50 -19.17 -11.01
C THR A 356 7.68 -20.41 -11.33
N ARG A 357 7.24 -21.10 -10.28
CA ARG A 357 6.30 -22.20 -10.38
C ARG A 357 4.98 -21.81 -9.76
N LEU A 358 3.91 -21.86 -10.55
CA LEU A 358 2.58 -21.48 -10.12
C LEU A 358 1.80 -22.73 -9.67
N PHE A 359 1.21 -22.64 -8.47
CA PHE A 359 0.39 -23.66 -7.82
C PHE A 359 -0.83 -22.98 -7.18
N PRO A 360 -1.94 -23.70 -6.88
CA PRO A 360 -2.14 -25.14 -6.99
C PRO A 360 -3.08 -25.59 -8.12
N THR A 361 -3.71 -24.67 -8.85
CA THR A 361 -4.87 -25.00 -9.68
C THR A 361 -4.51 -25.62 -11.03
N CYS A 362 -3.38 -25.28 -11.64
CA CYS A 362 -2.86 -25.99 -12.81
C CYS A 362 -1.34 -25.81 -12.84
N PRO A 363 -0.55 -26.80 -12.36
CA PRO A 363 0.87 -26.63 -12.13
C PRO A 363 1.60 -26.26 -13.42
N LEU A 364 2.32 -25.14 -13.40
CA LEU A 364 3.17 -24.71 -14.52
C LEU A 364 4.44 -24.02 -14.05
N ASP A 365 5.47 -24.14 -14.89
CA ASP A 365 6.68 -23.32 -14.80
C ASP A 365 6.53 -22.15 -15.79
N LEU A 366 6.68 -20.92 -15.28
CA LEU A 366 6.72 -19.69 -16.07
C LEU A 366 8.14 -19.16 -16.04
N GLN A 367 8.71 -18.87 -17.22
CA GLN A 367 10.00 -18.22 -17.37
C GLN A 367 9.87 -17.00 -18.29
N ARG A 368 10.55 -15.91 -17.92
CA ARG A 368 10.63 -14.69 -18.71
C ARG A 368 12.06 -14.17 -18.72
N ASP A 369 12.62 -14.03 -19.91
CA ASP A 369 14.02 -13.64 -20.09
C ASP A 369 14.12 -12.17 -20.53
N TYR A 370 15.17 -11.49 -20.07
CA TYR A 370 15.44 -10.09 -20.35
C TYR A 370 16.86 -9.91 -20.90
N VAL A 371 16.99 -9.03 -21.88
CA VAL A 371 18.26 -8.70 -22.55
C VAL A 371 18.51 -7.20 -22.43
N TRP A 372 19.75 -6.83 -22.13
CA TRP A 372 20.19 -5.44 -22.17
C TRP A 372 20.33 -4.97 -23.62
N ASP A 373 19.64 -3.88 -23.98
CA ASP A 373 19.68 -3.30 -25.34
C ASP A 373 20.69 -2.14 -25.51
N GLY A 374 21.44 -1.82 -24.44
CA GLY A 374 22.30 -0.64 -24.36
C GLY A 374 21.72 0.51 -23.53
N SER A 375 20.41 0.47 -23.24
CA SER A 375 19.70 1.51 -22.49
C SER A 375 18.83 0.97 -21.36
N ALA A 376 18.17 -0.17 -21.58
CA ALA A 376 17.30 -0.82 -20.61
C ALA A 376 17.26 -2.34 -20.84
N PHE A 377 16.90 -3.09 -19.80
CA PHE A 377 16.50 -4.48 -19.94
C PHE A 377 15.15 -4.57 -20.63
N GLN A 378 15.13 -5.24 -21.78
CA GLN A 378 13.92 -5.52 -22.57
C GLN A 378 13.50 -6.97 -22.38
N PRO A 379 12.19 -7.27 -22.30
CA PRO A 379 11.74 -8.66 -22.37
C PRO A 379 12.12 -9.26 -23.73
N PHE A 380 12.69 -10.45 -23.70
CA PHE A 380 13.13 -11.18 -24.88
C PHE A 380 12.20 -12.34 -25.19
N THR A 381 11.94 -13.21 -24.21
CA THR A 381 11.05 -14.37 -24.38
C THR A 381 10.18 -14.58 -23.15
N THR A 382 9.03 -15.20 -23.33
CA THR A 382 8.21 -15.74 -22.24
C THR A 382 7.80 -17.16 -22.61
N THR A 383 8.19 -18.11 -21.77
CA THR A 383 7.93 -19.54 -21.99
C THR A 383 7.16 -20.10 -20.82
N VAL A 384 6.23 -21.01 -21.15
CA VAL A 384 5.42 -21.69 -20.15
C VAL A 384 5.46 -23.19 -20.39
N LYS A 385 5.64 -23.94 -19.31
CA LYS A 385 5.58 -25.40 -19.33
C LYS A 385 4.53 -25.89 -18.34
N VAL A 386 3.44 -26.44 -18.87
CA VAL A 386 2.32 -26.96 -18.07
C VAL A 386 2.54 -28.42 -17.72
N TYR A 387 2.14 -28.81 -16.51
CA TYR A 387 2.12 -30.18 -16.03
C TYR A 387 0.68 -30.57 -15.71
N PRO A 388 -0.11 -31.01 -16.71
CA PRO A 388 -1.52 -31.30 -16.49
C PRO A 388 -1.69 -32.58 -15.69
N TYR A 389 -2.34 -32.49 -14.53
CA TYR A 389 -2.77 -33.65 -13.75
C TYR A 389 -4.29 -33.79 -13.84
N ALA A 390 -4.80 -35.02 -13.90
CA ALA A 390 -6.22 -35.30 -14.07
C ALA A 390 -7.11 -34.59 -13.03
N ASP A 391 -6.64 -34.51 -11.78
CA ASP A 391 -7.39 -33.92 -10.66
C ASP A 391 -7.43 -32.38 -10.69
N THR A 392 -6.54 -31.74 -11.44
CA THR A 392 -6.41 -30.26 -11.50
C THR A 392 -6.69 -29.69 -12.90
N LEU A 393 -6.89 -30.55 -13.90
CA LEU A 393 -7.11 -30.16 -15.29
C LEU A 393 -8.29 -29.18 -15.46
N SER A 394 -9.34 -29.32 -14.65
CA SER A 394 -10.53 -28.46 -14.69
C SER A 394 -10.25 -27.00 -14.40
N TYR A 395 -9.17 -26.67 -13.67
CA TYR A 395 -8.79 -25.30 -13.39
C TYR A 395 -7.78 -24.73 -14.40
N CYS A 396 -7.18 -25.55 -15.28
CA CYS A 396 -6.27 -25.06 -16.31
C CYS A 396 -6.96 -24.07 -17.27
N GLY A 397 -8.28 -24.15 -17.42
CA GLY A 397 -9.06 -23.17 -18.18
C GLY A 397 -8.93 -21.73 -17.63
N PHE A 398 -8.85 -21.55 -16.31
CA PHE A 398 -8.63 -20.23 -15.71
C PHE A 398 -7.24 -19.67 -16.04
N LEU A 399 -6.23 -20.53 -16.18
CA LEU A 399 -4.89 -20.08 -16.59
C LEU A 399 -4.83 -19.69 -18.05
N VAL A 400 -5.56 -20.38 -18.94
CA VAL A 400 -5.70 -19.97 -20.34
C VAL A 400 -6.39 -18.60 -20.43
N GLU A 401 -7.49 -18.40 -19.70
CA GLU A 401 -8.18 -17.11 -19.58
C GLU A 401 -7.24 -16.02 -19.03
N HIS A 402 -6.48 -16.33 -17.97
CA HIS A 402 -5.54 -15.39 -17.39
C HIS A 402 -4.43 -15.01 -18.39
N ALA A 403 -3.80 -16.00 -19.02
CA ALA A 403 -2.75 -15.75 -20.01
C ALA A 403 -3.27 -14.91 -21.18
N ALA A 404 -4.46 -15.25 -21.69
CA ALA A 404 -5.10 -14.55 -22.79
C ALA A 404 -5.37 -13.07 -22.49
N ASN A 405 -5.68 -12.73 -21.23
CA ASN A 405 -6.01 -11.37 -20.82
C ASN A 405 -4.78 -10.60 -20.28
N VAL A 406 -3.78 -11.30 -19.73
CA VAL A 406 -2.71 -10.70 -18.92
C VAL A 406 -1.31 -10.99 -19.45
N TRP A 407 -1.00 -12.24 -19.83
CA TRP A 407 0.37 -12.62 -20.23
C TRP A 407 0.66 -12.44 -21.73
N GLY A 408 -0.39 -12.39 -22.56
CA GLY A 408 -0.27 -12.26 -24.01
C GLY A 408 -0.85 -13.47 -24.75
N ARG A 409 -1.13 -13.28 -26.04
CA ARG A 409 -1.79 -14.30 -26.89
C ARG A 409 -0.85 -15.46 -27.20
N GLU A 410 0.45 -15.20 -27.32
CA GLU A 410 1.49 -16.19 -27.55
C GLU A 410 1.51 -17.23 -26.42
N VAL A 411 1.46 -16.75 -25.17
CA VAL A 411 1.45 -17.62 -23.98
C VAL A 411 0.14 -18.39 -23.88
N ALA A 412 -0.99 -17.73 -24.18
CA ALA A 412 -2.29 -18.40 -24.20
C ALA A 412 -2.35 -19.53 -25.24
N ILE A 413 -1.77 -19.34 -26.43
CA ILE A 413 -1.68 -20.37 -27.46
C ILE A 413 -0.78 -21.52 -27.00
N GLN A 414 0.39 -21.26 -26.39
CA GLN A 414 1.25 -22.31 -25.83
C GLN A 414 0.50 -23.17 -24.80
N LEU A 415 -0.28 -22.54 -23.93
CA LEU A 415 -1.13 -23.24 -22.95
C LEU A 415 -2.22 -24.07 -23.64
N ILE A 416 -2.94 -23.50 -24.60
CA ILE A 416 -3.98 -24.22 -25.34
C ILE A 416 -3.37 -25.43 -26.05
N ASP A 417 -2.25 -25.28 -26.74
CA ASP A 417 -1.61 -26.36 -27.49
C ASP A 417 -1.17 -27.52 -26.60
N ALA A 418 -0.65 -27.22 -25.40
CA ALA A 418 -0.28 -28.24 -24.42
C ALA A 418 -1.51 -29.00 -23.84
N LEU A 419 -2.66 -28.33 -23.74
CA LEU A 419 -3.84 -28.84 -23.03
C LEU A 419 -4.93 -29.39 -23.95
N LEU A 420 -5.01 -28.94 -25.21
CA LEU A 420 -6.05 -29.31 -26.18
C LEU A 420 -6.17 -30.83 -26.43
N PRO A 421 -5.09 -31.63 -26.42
CA PRO A 421 -5.19 -33.09 -26.57
C PRO A 421 -6.01 -33.78 -25.48
N ILE A 422 -6.02 -33.22 -24.26
CA ILE A 422 -6.66 -33.79 -23.07
C ILE A 422 -7.91 -33.01 -22.62
N TRP A 423 -8.28 -31.95 -23.34
CA TRP A 423 -9.43 -31.10 -23.03
C TRP A 423 -10.71 -31.57 -23.76
N PRO A 424 -11.91 -31.45 -23.14
CA PRO A 424 -12.19 -31.00 -21.77
C PRO A 424 -12.08 -32.12 -20.71
N PRO A 425 -11.85 -31.79 -19.42
CA PRO A 425 -12.00 -32.73 -18.33
C PRO A 425 -13.47 -33.12 -18.12
N LYS A 426 -13.72 -34.20 -17.37
CA LYS A 426 -15.08 -34.75 -17.15
C LYS A 426 -16.06 -33.75 -16.56
N ALA A 427 -15.58 -32.90 -15.65
CA ALA A 427 -16.37 -31.89 -14.98
C ALA A 427 -15.53 -30.63 -14.73
N ASN A 428 -16.22 -29.50 -14.59
CA ASN A 428 -15.66 -28.22 -14.19
C ASN A 428 -15.36 -28.21 -12.67
N PRO A 429 -14.75 -27.15 -12.14
CA PRO A 429 -14.45 -27.03 -10.71
C PRO A 429 -15.66 -27.14 -9.78
N GLU A 430 -16.88 -26.84 -10.27
CA GLU A 430 -18.14 -26.99 -9.54
C GLU A 430 -18.79 -28.38 -9.71
N GLY A 431 -18.12 -29.33 -10.37
CA GLY A 431 -18.62 -30.69 -10.61
C GLY A 431 -19.65 -30.80 -11.73
N LYS A 432 -19.89 -29.75 -12.50
CA LYS A 432 -20.79 -29.76 -13.67
C LYS A 432 -20.06 -30.26 -14.91
N PRO A 433 -20.70 -31.05 -15.79
CA PRO A 433 -20.09 -31.47 -17.04
C PRO A 433 -19.82 -30.25 -17.94
N TYR A 434 -18.73 -30.30 -18.69
CA TYR A 434 -18.46 -29.31 -19.73
C TYR A 434 -19.47 -29.46 -20.89
N PRO A 435 -19.76 -28.37 -21.62
CA PRO A 435 -20.48 -28.46 -22.89
C PRO A 435 -19.80 -29.47 -23.84
N PRO A 436 -20.58 -30.28 -24.58
CA PRO A 436 -20.02 -31.26 -25.52
C PRO A 436 -19.08 -30.65 -26.58
N ASP A 437 -19.24 -29.37 -26.90
CA ASP A 437 -18.44 -28.60 -27.87
C ASP A 437 -17.30 -27.77 -27.23
N ALA A 438 -16.95 -28.01 -25.96
CA ALA A 438 -15.91 -27.24 -25.27
C ALA A 438 -14.51 -27.38 -25.90
N LYS A 439 -14.23 -28.47 -26.64
CA LYS A 439 -12.99 -28.61 -27.40
C LYS A 439 -12.95 -27.69 -28.63
N ASP A 440 -14.08 -27.57 -29.32
CA ASP A 440 -14.23 -26.69 -30.48
C ASP A 440 -14.19 -25.21 -30.06
N GLU A 441 -14.66 -24.89 -28.86
CA GLU A 441 -14.49 -23.56 -28.27
C GLU A 441 -13.01 -23.14 -28.20
N TRP A 442 -12.15 -24.01 -27.70
CA TRP A 442 -10.73 -23.74 -27.55
C TRP A 442 -10.00 -23.65 -28.89
N ARG A 443 -10.41 -24.48 -29.87
CA ARG A 443 -9.92 -24.38 -31.25
C ARG A 443 -10.28 -23.03 -31.88
N PHE A 444 -11.54 -22.58 -31.71
CA PHE A 444 -11.98 -21.27 -32.18
C PHE A 444 -11.20 -20.14 -31.49
N ARG A 445 -11.06 -20.18 -30.16
CA ARG A 445 -10.26 -19.20 -29.40
C ARG A 445 -8.81 -19.15 -29.89
N LYS A 446 -8.15 -20.29 -30.07
CA LYS A 446 -6.78 -20.37 -30.61
C LYS A 446 -6.68 -19.67 -31.96
N ALA A 447 -7.63 -19.91 -32.86
CA ALA A 447 -7.61 -19.29 -34.19
C ALA A 447 -7.80 -17.77 -34.14
N VAL A 448 -8.66 -17.27 -33.24
CA VAL A 448 -8.80 -15.83 -32.98
C VAL A 448 -7.50 -15.24 -32.41
N TYR A 449 -6.83 -15.95 -31.50
CA TYR A 449 -5.56 -15.50 -30.94
C TYR A 449 -4.44 -15.46 -31.98
N LEU A 450 -4.38 -16.43 -32.89
CA LEU A 450 -3.47 -16.39 -34.05
C LEU A 450 -3.74 -15.17 -34.93
N ALA A 451 -5.01 -14.83 -35.16
CA ALA A 451 -5.39 -13.66 -35.94
C ALA A 451 -4.90 -12.35 -35.27
N GLU A 452 -5.01 -12.24 -33.94
CA GLU A 452 -4.49 -11.10 -33.18
C GLU A 452 -2.96 -10.96 -33.23
N LEU A 453 -2.23 -12.07 -33.36
CA LEU A 453 -0.78 -12.08 -33.56
C LEU A 453 -0.38 -11.68 -35.00
N GLY A 454 -1.33 -11.47 -35.90
CA GLY A 454 -1.07 -11.18 -37.30
C GLY A 454 -0.77 -12.42 -38.15
N GLU A 455 -0.92 -13.62 -37.60
CA GLU A 455 -0.71 -14.91 -38.28
C GLU A 455 -1.91 -15.26 -39.15
N PHE A 456 -2.14 -14.47 -40.21
CA PHE A 456 -3.34 -14.53 -41.06
C PHE A 456 -3.61 -15.93 -41.62
N GLU A 457 -2.60 -16.56 -42.25
CA GLU A 457 -2.75 -17.88 -42.87
C GLU A 457 -3.00 -18.96 -41.82
N ALA A 458 -2.28 -18.92 -40.70
CA ALA A 458 -2.47 -19.89 -39.61
C ALA A 458 -3.85 -19.76 -38.96
N ALA A 459 -4.35 -18.53 -38.79
CA ALA A 459 -5.68 -18.27 -38.27
C ALA A 459 -6.78 -18.77 -39.22
N GLN A 460 -6.66 -18.48 -40.53
CA GLN A 460 -7.61 -18.99 -41.52
C GLN A 460 -7.61 -20.52 -41.57
N GLY A 461 -6.43 -21.14 -41.64
CA GLY A 461 -6.29 -22.60 -41.65
C GLY A 461 -6.88 -23.25 -40.40
N ALA A 462 -6.69 -22.66 -39.21
CA ALA A 462 -7.26 -23.18 -37.97
C ALA A 462 -8.80 -23.06 -37.91
N LEU A 463 -9.38 -21.98 -38.46
CA LEU A 463 -10.83 -21.82 -38.57
C LEU A 463 -11.44 -22.79 -39.58
N GLU A 464 -10.79 -22.97 -40.73
CA GLU A 464 -11.20 -23.94 -41.75
C GLU A 464 -11.11 -25.37 -41.22
N GLU A 465 -10.02 -25.73 -40.54
CA GLU A 465 -9.87 -27.06 -39.91
C GLU A 465 -11.01 -27.31 -38.91
N LEU A 466 -11.35 -26.32 -38.08
CA LEU A 466 -12.45 -26.42 -37.14
C LEU A 466 -13.79 -26.70 -37.84
N ILE A 467 -14.06 -26.05 -38.99
CA ILE A 467 -15.30 -26.24 -39.76
C ILE A 467 -15.33 -27.62 -40.43
N HIS A 468 -14.22 -28.08 -40.98
CA HIS A 468 -14.15 -29.35 -41.71
C HIS A 468 -14.07 -30.58 -40.78
N ALA A 469 -13.40 -30.45 -39.63
CA ALA A 469 -13.16 -31.55 -38.69
C ALA A 469 -13.49 -31.14 -37.24
N PRO A 470 -14.77 -30.82 -36.94
CA PRO A 470 -15.19 -30.44 -35.61
C PRO A 470 -15.17 -31.64 -34.65
N ALA A 471 -15.00 -31.37 -33.36
CA ALA A 471 -15.12 -32.40 -32.33
C ALA A 471 -16.54 -32.98 -32.30
N ILE A 472 -17.56 -32.14 -32.53
CA ILE A 472 -18.94 -32.57 -32.74
C ILE A 472 -19.58 -31.79 -33.89
N THR A 473 -20.41 -32.45 -34.70
CA THR A 473 -21.05 -31.84 -35.87
C THR A 473 -22.10 -30.78 -35.54
N SER A 474 -22.65 -30.80 -34.32
CA SER A 474 -23.64 -29.82 -33.82
C SER A 474 -23.00 -28.68 -33.01
N SER A 475 -21.69 -28.46 -33.14
CA SER A 475 -20.95 -27.46 -32.36
C SER A 475 -21.41 -26.05 -32.68
N ARG A 476 -21.68 -25.23 -31.65
CA ARG A 476 -22.09 -23.82 -31.86
C ARG A 476 -20.97 -22.98 -32.48
N TRP A 477 -19.73 -23.40 -32.29
CA TRP A 477 -18.53 -22.68 -32.73
C TRP A 477 -18.29 -22.75 -34.23
N LEU A 478 -18.98 -23.64 -34.96
CA LEU A 478 -18.90 -23.68 -36.43
C LEU A 478 -19.52 -22.42 -37.05
N SER A 479 -20.66 -21.98 -36.52
CA SER A 479 -21.31 -20.74 -36.97
C SER A 479 -20.47 -19.50 -36.66
N ALA A 480 -19.83 -19.47 -35.48
CA ALA A 480 -18.92 -18.40 -35.08
C ALA A 480 -17.66 -18.37 -35.95
N ALA A 481 -17.07 -19.54 -36.23
CA ALA A 481 -15.91 -19.69 -37.10
C ALA A 481 -16.20 -19.24 -38.53
N GLN A 482 -17.35 -19.67 -39.09
CA GLN A 482 -17.78 -19.23 -40.42
C GLN A 482 -18.00 -17.71 -40.47
N THR A 483 -18.70 -17.15 -39.48
CA THR A 483 -18.93 -15.69 -39.40
C THR A 483 -17.62 -14.91 -39.34
N PHE A 484 -16.65 -15.39 -38.56
CA PHE A 484 -15.33 -14.75 -38.45
C PHE A 484 -14.57 -14.83 -39.78
N LEU A 485 -14.52 -16.01 -40.42
CA LEU A 485 -13.90 -16.20 -41.74
C LEU A 485 -14.55 -15.37 -42.84
N ASP A 486 -15.88 -15.22 -42.79
CA ASP A 486 -16.62 -14.47 -43.80
C ASP A 486 -16.23 -12.99 -43.83
N ILE A 487 -15.87 -12.45 -42.67
CA ILE A 487 -15.39 -11.07 -42.52
C ILE A 487 -13.88 -10.98 -42.70
N TYR A 488 -13.10 -11.89 -42.10
CA TYR A 488 -11.62 -11.84 -42.07
C TYR A 488 -10.98 -12.37 -43.36
N ARG A 489 -11.17 -11.63 -44.46
CA ARG A 489 -10.66 -11.98 -45.79
C ARG A 489 -9.27 -11.43 -46.09
N THR A 490 -8.89 -10.36 -45.41
CA THR A 490 -7.57 -9.74 -45.48
C THR A 490 -7.10 -9.33 -44.08
N PRO A 491 -5.78 -9.10 -43.86
CA PRO A 491 -5.28 -8.62 -42.57
C PRO A 491 -5.92 -7.32 -42.07
N GLU A 492 -6.39 -6.45 -42.97
CA GLU A 492 -7.09 -5.20 -42.58
C GLU A 492 -8.48 -5.45 -41.99
N ASP A 493 -9.13 -6.58 -42.33
CA ASP A 493 -10.47 -6.91 -41.86
C ASP A 493 -10.53 -7.34 -40.40
N LEU A 494 -9.37 -7.55 -39.76
CA LEU A 494 -9.26 -8.11 -38.42
C LEU A 494 -10.10 -7.34 -37.40
N TYR A 495 -10.06 -6.00 -37.42
CA TYR A 495 -10.85 -5.19 -36.48
C TYR A 495 -12.34 -5.51 -36.59
N ARG A 496 -12.89 -5.62 -37.81
CA ARG A 496 -14.31 -5.92 -38.01
C ARG A 496 -14.67 -7.34 -37.59
N ALA A 497 -13.82 -8.31 -37.92
CA ALA A 497 -14.01 -9.71 -37.51
C ALA A 497 -13.95 -9.84 -35.97
N CYS A 498 -13.04 -9.09 -35.34
CA CYS A 498 -12.85 -9.04 -33.89
C CYS A 498 -14.11 -8.61 -33.13
N LEU A 499 -14.94 -7.74 -33.73
CA LEU A 499 -16.20 -7.30 -33.11
C LEU A 499 -17.25 -8.42 -33.00
N THR A 500 -17.12 -9.51 -33.76
CA THR A 500 -18.09 -10.62 -33.75
C THR A 500 -17.94 -11.60 -32.59
N THR A 501 -16.83 -11.53 -31.85
CA THR A 501 -16.52 -12.47 -30.76
C THR A 501 -15.88 -11.75 -29.58
N VAL A 502 -16.32 -12.08 -28.35
CA VAL A 502 -15.75 -11.53 -27.12
C VAL A 502 -14.32 -11.99 -26.83
N TYR A 503 -13.86 -13.07 -27.47
CA TYR A 503 -12.50 -13.57 -27.30
C TYR A 503 -11.45 -12.71 -28.00
N CYS A 504 -11.89 -11.86 -28.91
CA CYS A 504 -10.99 -10.96 -29.62
C CYS A 504 -10.84 -9.60 -28.88
N ARG A 505 -9.61 -9.12 -28.72
CA ARG A 505 -9.30 -7.82 -28.10
C ARG A 505 -9.23 -6.72 -29.14
N ALA A 506 -10.35 -6.04 -29.35
CA ALA A 506 -10.49 -4.99 -30.36
C ALA A 506 -9.58 -3.79 -30.10
N ASP A 507 -9.27 -3.51 -28.82
CA ASP A 507 -8.33 -2.46 -28.39
C ASP A 507 -6.91 -2.74 -28.89
N GLN A 508 -6.41 -3.96 -28.70
CA GLN A 508 -5.08 -4.36 -29.13
C GLN A 508 -4.98 -4.43 -30.65
N VAL A 509 -6.00 -5.00 -31.30
CA VAL A 509 -6.08 -5.05 -32.78
C VAL A 509 -6.03 -3.65 -33.37
N LEU A 510 -6.82 -2.71 -32.83
CA LEU A 510 -6.81 -1.34 -33.29
C LEU A 510 -5.44 -0.69 -33.09
N SER A 511 -4.86 -0.81 -31.89
CA SER A 511 -3.54 -0.25 -31.59
C SER A 511 -2.47 -0.73 -32.57
N ASN A 512 -2.41 -2.05 -32.83
CA ASN A 512 -1.44 -2.64 -33.75
C ASN A 512 -1.66 -2.16 -35.20
N GLN A 513 -2.91 -2.14 -35.68
CA GLN A 513 -3.23 -1.68 -37.04
C GLN A 513 -2.91 -0.19 -37.24
N LEU A 514 -3.10 0.65 -36.21
CA LEU A 514 -2.75 2.07 -36.25
C LEU A 514 -1.23 2.29 -36.24
N GLN A 515 -0.48 1.55 -35.41
CA GLN A 515 0.98 1.66 -35.32
C GLN A 515 1.70 1.23 -36.62
N ASN A 516 1.06 0.39 -37.44
CA ASN A 516 1.59 -0.04 -38.73
C ASN A 516 1.40 0.99 -39.85
N GLN A 517 0.71 2.11 -39.59
CA GLN A 517 0.54 3.17 -40.58
C GLN A 517 1.77 4.09 -40.61
N GLN A 518 2.42 4.20 -41.76
CA GLN A 518 3.55 5.10 -42.00
C GLN A 518 3.06 6.47 -42.48
N THR A 519 2.50 7.26 -41.57
CA THR A 519 2.04 8.63 -41.85
C THR A 519 2.21 9.55 -40.64
N GLN A 520 2.52 10.82 -40.91
CA GLN A 520 2.53 11.91 -39.94
C GLN A 520 1.25 12.77 -40.00
N GLN A 521 0.30 12.44 -40.88
CA GLN A 521 -0.95 13.19 -41.01
C GLN A 521 -2.08 12.50 -40.27
N VAL A 522 -2.68 13.21 -39.31
CA VAL A 522 -3.86 12.71 -38.58
C VAL A 522 -5.00 12.38 -39.55
N ALA A 523 -5.18 13.13 -40.63
CA ALA A 523 -6.23 12.89 -41.62
C ALA A 523 -6.14 11.49 -42.29
N ASP A 524 -4.92 11.00 -42.53
CA ASP A 524 -4.70 9.68 -43.10
C ASP A 524 -5.09 8.59 -42.10
N ILE A 525 -4.71 8.74 -40.84
CA ILE A 525 -5.12 7.85 -39.74
C ILE A 525 -6.64 7.81 -39.60
N LEU A 526 -7.31 8.97 -39.66
CA LEU A 526 -8.77 9.04 -39.57
C LEU A 526 -9.46 8.34 -40.75
N SER A 527 -8.88 8.45 -41.95
CA SER A 527 -9.36 7.78 -43.16
C SER A 527 -9.18 6.28 -43.07
N PHE A 528 -8.02 5.82 -42.56
CA PHE A 528 -7.75 4.42 -42.28
C PHE A 528 -8.75 3.84 -41.26
N MET A 529 -8.96 4.52 -40.13
CA MET A 529 -9.94 4.13 -39.11
C MET A 529 -11.36 3.95 -39.70
N ASN A 530 -11.79 4.87 -40.56
CA ASN A 530 -13.09 4.75 -41.23
C ASN A 530 -13.15 3.51 -42.13
N ARG A 531 -12.07 3.22 -42.87
CA ARG A 531 -11.96 2.06 -43.77
C ARG A 531 -12.07 0.73 -43.02
N ILE A 532 -11.40 0.61 -41.87
CA ILE A 532 -11.46 -0.59 -41.02
C ILE A 532 -12.73 -0.66 -40.15
N GLY A 533 -13.62 0.33 -40.21
CA GLY A 533 -14.92 0.31 -39.53
C GLY A 533 -14.93 0.81 -38.09
N VAL A 534 -13.96 1.62 -37.68
CA VAL A 534 -13.94 2.24 -36.35
C VAL A 534 -14.92 3.42 -36.28
N ILE A 535 -15.82 3.38 -35.31
CA ILE A 535 -16.79 4.44 -35.05
C ILE A 535 -16.32 5.29 -33.86
N ARG A 536 -15.91 6.52 -34.14
CA ARG A 536 -15.52 7.51 -33.11
C ARG A 536 -16.77 8.19 -32.54
N ARG A 537 -16.84 8.33 -31.22
CA ARG A 537 -17.95 8.94 -30.47
C ARG A 537 -17.72 10.42 -30.19
N SER A 538 -16.49 10.78 -29.86
CA SER A 538 -16.05 12.16 -29.65
C SER A 538 -14.58 12.28 -30.03
N THR A 539 -14.14 13.49 -30.34
CA THR A 539 -12.78 13.79 -30.79
C THR A 539 -12.38 15.20 -30.38
N GLY A 540 -11.09 15.45 -30.25
CA GLY A 540 -10.59 16.80 -30.00
C GLY A 540 -9.07 16.86 -30.01
N TYR A 541 -8.53 17.96 -29.49
CA TYR A 541 -7.09 18.21 -29.39
C TYR A 541 -6.73 18.67 -27.98
N PHE A 542 -5.68 18.10 -27.40
CA PHE A 542 -5.15 18.47 -26.09
C PHE A 542 -3.64 18.20 -26.07
N ASP A 543 -2.86 19.03 -25.38
CA ASP A 543 -1.41 18.88 -25.23
C ASP A 543 -1.15 18.04 -23.97
N PHE A 544 -0.88 16.75 -24.15
CA PHE A 544 -0.76 15.79 -23.05
C PHE A 544 0.66 15.67 -22.50
N ASP A 545 1.69 15.95 -23.31
CA ASP A 545 3.10 15.81 -22.91
C ASP A 545 3.78 17.16 -22.62
N GLY A 546 3.08 18.28 -22.80
CA GLY A 546 3.52 19.62 -22.45
C GLY A 546 4.53 20.21 -23.43
N ASP A 547 4.63 19.66 -24.65
CA ASP A 547 5.58 20.11 -25.67
C ASP A 547 5.09 21.35 -26.46
N GLY A 548 3.87 21.81 -26.17
CA GLY A 548 3.22 22.96 -26.81
C GLY A 548 2.46 22.61 -28.10
N ARG A 549 2.53 21.35 -28.57
CA ARG A 549 1.71 20.82 -29.65
C ARG A 549 0.55 20.05 -29.05
N LYS A 550 -0.60 20.08 -29.73
CA LYS A 550 -1.78 19.35 -29.27
C LYS A 550 -1.88 18.03 -30.00
N GLU A 551 -2.00 16.94 -29.26
CA GLU A 551 -2.28 15.62 -29.81
C GLU A 551 -3.77 15.52 -30.15
N PHE A 552 -4.04 14.79 -31.23
CA PHE A 552 -5.41 14.39 -31.55
C PHE A 552 -5.84 13.28 -30.60
N TRP A 553 -6.98 13.47 -29.94
CA TRP A 553 -7.61 12.44 -29.13
C TRP A 553 -8.98 12.06 -29.69
N PHE A 554 -9.39 10.82 -29.44
CA PHE A 554 -10.70 10.31 -29.79
C PHE A 554 -11.22 9.37 -28.70
N ALA A 555 -12.54 9.33 -28.53
CA ALA A 555 -13.20 8.29 -27.75
C ALA A 555 -13.99 7.37 -28.66
N LEU A 556 -14.00 6.09 -28.35
CA LEU A 556 -14.76 5.08 -29.08
C LEU A 556 -15.32 4.02 -28.14
N GLN A 557 -16.23 3.23 -28.66
CA GLN A 557 -16.79 2.05 -28.01
C GLN A 557 -16.70 0.93 -29.04
N HIS A 558 -15.95 -0.14 -28.75
CA HIS A 558 -15.74 -1.21 -29.72
C HIS A 558 -17.03 -2.02 -29.94
N ARG A 559 -17.67 -2.47 -28.87
CA ARG A 559 -18.96 -3.17 -28.91
C ARG A 559 -20.03 -2.46 -28.07
N THR A 560 -21.28 -2.61 -28.47
CA THR A 560 -22.43 -2.06 -27.74
C THR A 560 -22.45 -2.59 -26.30
N GLY A 561 -22.46 -1.68 -25.33
CA GLY A 561 -22.50 -2.01 -23.90
C GLY A 561 -21.14 -2.03 -23.20
N GLU A 562 -20.03 -1.96 -23.94
CA GLU A 562 -18.69 -1.77 -23.36
C GLU A 562 -18.49 -0.32 -22.91
N LYS A 563 -17.48 -0.07 -22.06
CA LYS A 563 -17.11 1.30 -21.65
C LYS A 563 -16.55 2.10 -22.82
N LEU A 564 -16.59 3.43 -22.71
CA LEU A 564 -15.89 4.29 -23.66
C LEU A 564 -14.39 4.22 -23.39
N GLU A 565 -13.62 3.99 -24.43
CA GLU A 565 -12.17 4.10 -24.39
C GLU A 565 -11.74 5.44 -24.95
N VAL A 566 -10.86 6.12 -24.24
CA VAL A 566 -10.27 7.40 -24.66
C VAL A 566 -8.85 7.12 -25.13
N TRP A 567 -8.50 7.59 -26.32
CA TRP A 567 -7.23 7.36 -27.00
C TRP A 567 -6.62 8.68 -27.47
N ALA A 568 -5.29 8.74 -27.55
CA ALA A 568 -4.56 9.85 -28.16
C ALA A 568 -3.47 9.36 -29.12
N LEU A 569 -3.20 10.16 -30.15
CA LEU A 569 -2.18 9.91 -31.17
C LEU A 569 -0.94 10.76 -30.89
N PHE A 570 0.16 10.11 -30.57
CA PHE A 570 1.43 10.76 -30.29
C PHE A 570 2.39 10.59 -31.47
N PRO A 571 2.99 11.67 -32.00
CA PRO A 571 3.96 11.55 -33.07
C PRO A 571 5.24 10.86 -32.58
N ARG A 572 5.76 9.94 -33.39
CA ARG A 572 7.06 9.29 -33.20
C ARG A 572 7.74 9.06 -34.56
N GLY A 573 8.65 9.97 -34.92
CA GLY A 573 9.31 9.93 -36.22
C GLY A 573 8.31 10.13 -37.35
N ASP A 574 8.21 9.18 -38.26
CA ASP A 574 7.34 9.15 -39.46
C ASP A 574 5.96 8.50 -39.24
N ARG A 575 5.61 8.16 -38.00
CA ARG A 575 4.37 7.47 -37.62
C ARG A 575 3.75 8.04 -36.35
N PHE A 576 2.57 7.54 -36.00
CA PHE A 576 1.91 7.79 -34.72
C PHE A 576 1.90 6.54 -33.84
N ASP A 577 2.06 6.75 -32.54
CA ASP A 577 1.66 5.75 -31.54
C ASP A 577 0.27 6.11 -31.01
N ALA A 578 -0.67 5.18 -31.19
CA ALA A 578 -1.97 5.26 -30.55
C ALA A 578 -1.89 4.71 -29.13
N VAL A 579 -2.16 5.56 -28.14
CA VAL A 579 -2.12 5.20 -26.72
C VAL A 579 -3.53 5.32 -26.14
N GLN A 580 -4.00 4.23 -25.51
CA GLN A 580 -5.22 4.24 -24.73
C GLN A 580 -4.97 5.03 -23.44
N LEU A 581 -5.65 6.16 -23.28
CA LEU A 581 -5.55 7.03 -22.12
C LEU A 581 -6.22 6.41 -20.90
N GLN A 582 -7.49 6.04 -21.04
CA GLN A 582 -8.31 5.55 -19.94
C GLN A 582 -9.64 4.98 -20.46
N GLN A 583 -10.33 4.22 -19.62
CA GLN A 583 -11.74 3.85 -19.82
C GLN A 583 -12.65 4.71 -18.92
N ILE A 584 -13.72 5.24 -19.51
CA ILE A 584 -14.72 6.07 -18.82
C ILE A 584 -16.14 5.53 -19.03
N GLU A 585 -17.02 5.83 -18.07
CA GLU A 585 -18.46 5.64 -18.25
C GLU A 585 -18.96 6.57 -19.37
N ASN A 586 -20.06 6.19 -20.05
CA ASN A 586 -20.66 6.81 -21.25
C ASN A 586 -20.93 8.34 -21.17
N THR A 587 -19.88 9.11 -20.96
CA THR A 587 -19.81 10.55 -20.71
C THR A 587 -18.76 11.11 -21.67
N SER A 588 -18.91 12.37 -22.07
CA SER A 588 -17.93 12.99 -22.96
C SER A 588 -16.63 13.28 -22.18
N PRO A 589 -15.45 12.90 -22.70
CA PRO A 589 -14.19 13.16 -22.03
C PRO A 589 -13.87 14.65 -21.99
N THR A 590 -13.37 15.11 -20.86
CA THR A 590 -12.89 16.48 -20.62
C THR A 590 -11.52 16.44 -19.99
N PHE A 591 -10.63 17.34 -20.43
CA PHE A 591 -9.23 17.38 -20.01
C PHE A 591 -8.86 18.73 -19.41
N SER A 592 -8.05 18.72 -18.35
CA SER A 592 -7.47 19.92 -17.74
C SER A 592 -6.15 19.60 -17.03
N TYR A 593 -5.25 20.56 -16.87
CA TYR A 593 -4.04 20.36 -16.07
C TYR A 593 -4.36 20.40 -14.57
N TYR A 594 -3.82 19.43 -13.82
CA TYR A 594 -3.77 19.48 -12.36
C TYR A 594 -2.56 20.31 -11.89
N ASP A 595 -1.39 19.97 -12.42
CA ASP A 595 -0.13 20.68 -12.19
C ASP A 595 0.49 21.04 -13.54
N PRO A 596 0.32 22.30 -14.01
CA PRO A 596 0.88 22.74 -15.28
C PRO A 596 2.38 23.05 -15.19
N LEU A 597 2.97 23.07 -13.99
CA LEU A 597 4.41 23.32 -13.79
C LEU A 597 5.21 22.02 -13.76
N ALA A 598 4.56 20.87 -13.55
CA ALA A 598 5.17 19.57 -13.69
C ALA A 598 5.59 19.31 -15.16
N ILE A 599 6.76 18.69 -15.35
CA ILE A 599 7.30 18.34 -16.67
C ILE A 599 7.59 16.84 -16.68
N PRO A 600 6.81 16.00 -17.41
CA PRO A 600 5.60 16.35 -18.16
C PRO A 600 4.40 16.70 -17.24
N PRO A 601 3.40 17.43 -17.74
CA PRO A 601 2.28 17.92 -16.94
C PRO A 601 1.38 16.77 -16.45
N VAL A 602 0.74 16.99 -15.31
CA VAL A 602 -0.30 16.07 -14.80
C VAL A 602 -1.64 16.47 -15.38
N VAL A 603 -2.27 15.55 -16.13
CA VAL A 603 -3.55 15.75 -16.81
C VAL A 603 -4.68 15.09 -16.02
N LEU A 604 -5.77 15.82 -15.83
CA LEU A 604 -7.03 15.32 -15.30
C LEU A 604 -7.98 14.95 -16.43
N LEU A 605 -8.52 13.73 -16.38
CA LEU A 605 -9.65 13.30 -17.16
C LEU A 605 -10.91 13.32 -16.29
N ASN A 606 -11.92 14.09 -16.74
CA ASN A 606 -13.21 14.25 -16.06
C ASN A 606 -13.11 14.65 -14.58
N GLN A 607 -12.05 15.38 -14.20
CA GLN A 607 -11.77 15.80 -12.81
C GLN A 607 -11.65 14.64 -11.79
N GLN A 608 -11.46 13.40 -12.26
CA GLN A 608 -11.45 12.21 -11.40
C GLN A 608 -10.18 11.38 -11.53
N GLN A 609 -9.66 11.26 -12.74
CA GLN A 609 -8.50 10.43 -13.04
C GLN A 609 -7.33 11.34 -13.39
N ALA A 610 -6.16 11.09 -12.82
CA ALA A 610 -4.96 11.84 -13.11
C ALA A 610 -3.88 10.94 -13.68
N PHE A 611 -3.21 11.42 -14.71
CA PHE A 611 -2.11 10.73 -15.35
C PHE A 611 -1.13 11.71 -15.98
N ARG A 612 0.05 11.22 -16.32
CA ARG A 612 1.01 11.94 -17.16
C ARG A 612 1.50 11.04 -18.28
N VAL A 613 1.87 11.64 -19.40
CA VAL A 613 2.41 10.93 -20.55
C VAL A 613 3.93 11.03 -20.53
N LEU A 614 4.58 9.88 -20.44
CA LEU A 614 6.03 9.74 -20.45
C LEU A 614 6.46 9.05 -21.73
N ARG A 615 7.76 9.13 -22.07
CA ARG A 615 8.33 8.44 -23.23
C ARG A 615 9.41 7.48 -22.77
N SER A 616 9.40 6.26 -23.30
CA SER A 616 10.42 5.27 -23.02
C SER A 616 11.81 5.82 -23.36
N PRO A 617 12.83 5.60 -22.51
CA PRO A 617 14.20 6.04 -22.80
C PRO A 617 14.79 5.40 -24.06
N SER A 618 14.40 4.15 -24.37
CA SER A 618 14.99 3.33 -25.44
C SER A 618 14.50 3.75 -26.84
N ASP A 619 13.18 3.76 -27.04
CA ASP A 619 12.55 3.94 -28.36
C ASP A 619 11.63 5.16 -28.45
N ARG A 620 11.57 5.97 -27.38
CA ARG A 620 10.70 7.15 -27.25
C ARG A 620 9.21 6.84 -27.38
N LYS A 621 8.80 5.58 -27.24
CA LYS A 621 7.39 5.17 -27.25
C LYS A 621 6.66 5.81 -26.06
N PRO A 622 5.52 6.46 -26.29
CA PRO A 622 4.75 7.09 -25.22
C PRO A 622 4.03 6.03 -24.37
N TYR A 623 3.98 6.25 -23.07
CA TYR A 623 3.24 5.45 -22.11
C TYR A 623 2.66 6.33 -21.01
N ILE A 624 1.70 5.77 -20.27
CA ILE A 624 0.95 6.50 -19.26
C ILE A 624 1.38 6.04 -17.90
N GLU A 625 1.66 7.00 -17.04
CA GLU A 625 1.79 6.77 -15.62
C GLU A 625 0.57 7.35 -14.91
N ALA A 626 -0.17 6.48 -14.20
CA ALA A 626 -1.24 6.91 -13.33
C ALA A 626 -0.65 7.71 -12.16
N VAL A 627 -1.18 8.90 -11.93
CA VAL A 627 -0.76 9.76 -10.82
C VAL A 627 -1.82 9.65 -9.73
N GLU A 628 -1.43 9.13 -8.57
CA GLU A 628 -2.32 9.18 -7.41
C GLU A 628 -2.45 10.64 -6.96
N LEU A 629 -3.64 11.22 -7.15
CA LEU A 629 -3.92 12.53 -6.63
C LEU A 629 -3.86 12.47 -5.09
N PRO A 630 -3.12 13.38 -4.44
CA PRO A 630 -3.08 13.46 -3.00
C PRO A 630 -4.50 13.54 -2.45
N ARG A 631 -4.94 12.50 -1.72
CA ARG A 631 -6.22 12.50 -0.97
C ARG A 631 -6.10 13.26 0.35
N TYR A 632 -5.20 14.23 0.39
CA TYR A 632 -4.91 15.02 1.58
C TYR A 632 -4.91 16.48 1.17
N PHE A 633 -5.69 17.29 1.86
CA PHE A 633 -5.46 18.73 1.86
C PHE A 633 -4.12 18.95 2.56
N PRO A 634 -3.05 19.37 1.86
CA PRO A 634 -1.73 19.50 2.46
C PRO A 634 -1.82 20.38 3.71
N ASP A 635 -1.35 19.83 4.82
CA ASP A 635 -1.29 20.53 6.10
C ASP A 635 -0.11 21.48 6.04
N ARG A 636 -0.33 22.62 5.38
CA ARG A 636 0.65 23.68 5.15
C ARG A 636 1.31 24.14 6.46
N PHE A 637 0.65 23.96 7.61
CA PHE A 637 1.25 24.26 8.92
C PHE A 637 2.30 23.21 9.28
N LYS A 638 1.97 21.92 9.23
CA LYS A 638 2.96 20.84 9.49
C LYS A 638 4.11 20.84 8.50
N ASP A 639 3.84 21.09 7.23
CA ASP A 639 4.88 21.16 6.20
C ASP A 639 5.85 22.31 6.48
N ALA A 640 5.34 23.48 6.86
CA ALA A 640 6.16 24.62 7.27
C ALA A 640 6.98 24.32 8.54
N VAL A 641 6.37 23.71 9.57
CA VAL A 641 7.10 23.31 10.78
C VAL A 641 8.21 22.30 10.46
N GLY A 642 7.93 21.29 9.63
CA GLY A 642 8.93 20.30 9.20
C GLY A 642 10.07 20.91 8.38
N LYS A 643 9.76 21.91 7.54
CA LYS A 643 10.78 22.70 6.83
C LYS A 643 11.67 23.47 7.81
N PHE A 644 11.10 24.21 8.75
CA PHE A 644 11.87 24.98 9.73
C PHE A 644 12.70 24.10 10.66
N GLU A 645 12.22 22.90 11.00
CA GLU A 645 13.01 21.91 11.73
C GLU A 645 14.24 21.48 10.93
N THR A 646 14.05 21.16 9.65
CA THR A 646 15.15 20.76 8.75
C THR A 646 16.17 21.89 8.61
N GLU A 647 15.71 23.13 8.40
CA GLU A 647 16.55 24.32 8.32
C GLU A 647 17.36 24.55 9.61
N LEU A 648 16.72 24.41 10.78
CA LEU A 648 17.40 24.53 12.08
C LEU A 648 18.55 23.53 12.20
N PHE A 649 18.29 22.25 11.90
CA PHE A 649 19.31 21.20 12.01
C PHE A 649 20.36 21.23 10.89
N GLN A 650 20.11 21.94 9.79
CA GLN A 650 21.10 22.25 8.75
C GLN A 650 21.96 23.48 9.07
N GLY A 651 21.72 24.15 10.20
CA GLY A 651 22.55 25.25 10.69
C GLY A 651 22.03 26.65 10.35
N VAL A 652 20.77 26.79 9.92
CA VAL A 652 20.14 28.12 9.80
C VAL A 652 20.04 28.76 11.20
N ALA A 653 20.24 30.09 11.27
CA ALA A 653 20.28 30.82 12.52
C ALA A 653 19.00 30.61 13.36
N PRO A 654 19.09 30.18 14.64
CA PRO A 654 17.92 29.90 15.47
C PRO A 654 16.97 31.09 15.65
N GLU A 655 17.50 32.31 15.71
CA GLU A 655 16.74 33.56 15.76
C GLU A 655 15.81 33.73 14.54
N GLN A 656 16.29 33.35 13.35
CA GLN A 656 15.49 33.39 12.12
C GLN A 656 14.39 32.34 12.16
N ILE A 657 14.70 31.12 12.59
CA ILE A 657 13.73 30.03 12.75
C ILE A 657 12.62 30.42 13.74
N TYR A 658 12.99 31.02 14.88
CA TYR A 658 12.05 31.51 15.88
C TYR A 658 11.07 32.54 15.29
N ARG A 659 11.57 33.53 14.55
CA ARG A 659 10.73 34.54 13.89
C ARG A 659 9.79 33.94 12.85
N ASN A 660 10.28 33.00 12.05
CA ASN A 660 9.49 32.31 11.03
C ASN A 660 8.35 31.50 11.67
N LEU A 661 8.60 30.84 12.80
CA LEU A 661 7.56 30.11 13.55
C LEU A 661 6.49 31.05 14.12
N LEU A 662 6.89 32.20 14.66
CA LEU A 662 5.93 33.21 15.13
C LEU A 662 5.09 33.80 14.00
N ASP A 663 5.67 33.97 12.80
CA ASP A 663 4.93 34.45 11.64
C ASP A 663 3.93 33.41 11.13
N LEU A 664 4.32 32.13 11.13
CA LEU A 664 3.45 31.01 10.78
C LEU A 664 2.16 31.01 11.62
N GLN A 665 2.28 31.28 12.93
CA GLN A 665 1.13 31.35 13.84
C GLN A 665 0.16 32.51 13.53
N LYS A 666 0.60 33.58 12.87
CA LYS A 666 -0.26 34.72 12.53
C LYS A 666 -1.14 34.46 11.31
N THR A 667 -0.89 33.39 10.56
CA THR A 667 -1.64 33.06 9.34
C THR A 667 -3.00 32.44 9.71
N PRO A 668 -4.15 33.11 9.45
CA PRO A 668 -5.47 32.72 9.97
C PRO A 668 -5.96 31.32 9.57
N SER A 669 -5.45 30.81 8.45
CA SER A 669 -5.76 29.49 7.87
C SER A 669 -4.83 28.36 8.35
N LEU A 670 -3.79 28.66 9.13
CA LEU A 670 -2.77 27.70 9.60
C LEU A 670 -2.73 27.58 11.13
N LEU A 671 -3.77 28.04 11.81
CA LEU A 671 -3.85 27.95 13.28
C LEU A 671 -3.95 26.49 13.74
N CYS A 672 -3.35 26.19 14.89
CA CYS A 672 -3.57 24.99 15.68
C CYS A 672 -5.06 24.78 16.01
N ARG A 673 -5.83 24.20 15.08
CA ARG A 673 -7.26 23.89 15.25
C ARG A 673 -7.44 22.43 15.66
N ALA A 674 -8.58 22.16 16.28
CA ALA A 674 -8.93 21.04 17.16
C ALA A 674 -8.72 19.58 16.65
N THR A 675 -8.20 19.39 15.43
CA THR A 675 -7.87 18.07 14.86
C THR A 675 -6.36 17.78 14.83
N TRP A 676 -5.50 18.71 15.22
CA TRP A 676 -4.04 18.59 15.08
C TRP A 676 -3.29 18.79 16.40
N SER A 677 -2.19 18.05 16.61
CA SER A 677 -1.27 18.33 17.71
C SER A 677 -0.26 19.40 17.30
N CYS A 678 -0.10 20.44 18.12
CA CYS A 678 0.95 21.46 17.95
C CYS A 678 2.11 21.29 18.92
N ASP A 679 2.25 20.07 19.45
CA ASP A 679 3.33 19.70 20.34
C ASP A 679 4.71 19.88 19.69
N ARG A 680 4.89 19.40 18.46
CA ARG A 680 6.13 19.58 17.69
C ARG A 680 6.46 21.05 17.45
N TYR A 681 5.45 21.86 17.13
CA TYR A 681 5.60 23.31 16.93
C TYR A 681 6.11 24.00 18.20
N TYR A 682 5.45 23.78 19.34
CA TYR A 682 5.84 24.43 20.59
C TYR A 682 7.22 23.97 21.08
N TYR A 683 7.59 22.70 20.84
CA TYR A 683 8.93 22.23 21.14
C TYR A 683 9.98 22.95 20.28
N LEU A 684 9.77 23.00 18.96
CA LEU A 684 10.69 23.66 18.03
C LEU A 684 10.80 25.17 18.30
N LEU A 685 9.69 25.83 18.65
CA LEU A 685 9.67 27.23 19.06
C LEU A 685 10.51 27.46 20.32
N GLY A 686 10.37 26.58 21.32
CA GLY A 686 11.17 26.63 22.54
C GLY A 686 12.65 26.35 22.28
N LEU A 687 12.97 25.38 21.43
CA LEU A 687 14.34 25.04 21.05
C LEU A 687 15.03 26.18 20.29
N ALA A 688 14.34 26.81 19.33
CA ALA A 688 14.88 27.94 18.57
C ALA A 688 15.13 29.16 19.48
N ALA A 689 14.22 29.44 20.43
CA ALA A 689 14.41 30.47 21.45
C ALA A 689 15.60 30.15 22.39
N GLU A 690 15.72 28.90 22.83
CA GLU A 690 16.80 28.47 23.71
C GLU A 690 18.16 28.62 23.02
N LEU A 691 18.27 28.19 21.76
CA LEU A 691 19.50 28.26 20.96
C LEU A 691 19.86 29.69 20.52
N SER A 692 18.89 30.61 20.46
CA SER A 692 19.14 32.05 20.22
C SER A 692 19.49 32.82 21.50
N GLY A 693 19.36 32.19 22.67
CA GLY A 693 19.66 32.80 23.97
C GLY A 693 18.47 33.49 24.66
N ASP A 694 17.27 33.47 24.07
CA ASP A 694 16.05 33.98 24.71
C ASP A 694 15.45 32.94 25.67
N GLN A 695 15.97 32.94 26.91
CA GLN A 695 15.54 32.01 27.95
C GLN A 695 14.05 32.17 28.30
N ASN A 696 13.53 33.39 28.29
CA ASN A 696 12.14 33.65 28.68
C ASN A 696 11.17 33.10 27.64
N ALA A 697 11.45 33.30 26.35
CA ALA A 697 10.68 32.73 25.27
C ALA A 697 10.77 31.19 25.25
N ALA A 698 11.95 30.62 25.51
CA ALA A 698 12.14 29.18 25.59
C ALA A 698 11.28 28.55 26.71
N ILE A 699 11.35 29.11 27.92
CA ILE A 699 10.56 28.64 29.07
C ILE A 699 9.06 28.78 28.78
N ALA A 700 8.62 29.88 28.15
CA ALA A 700 7.22 30.08 27.78
C ALA A 700 6.70 28.99 26.84
N ALA A 701 7.48 28.68 25.79
CA ALA A 701 7.10 27.68 24.81
C ALA A 701 7.09 26.26 25.39
N TYR A 702 8.12 25.88 26.16
CA TYR A 702 8.17 24.57 26.82
C TYR A 702 7.09 24.39 27.89
N TYR A 703 6.80 25.44 28.67
CA TYR A 703 5.70 25.42 29.64
C TYR A 703 4.34 25.30 28.94
N ARG A 704 4.14 26.02 27.82
CA ARG A 704 2.91 25.93 27.03
C ARG A 704 2.69 24.54 26.44
N LEU A 705 3.75 23.96 25.87
CA LEU A 705 3.76 22.58 25.40
C LEU A 705 3.34 21.61 26.50
N TRP A 706 3.94 21.74 27.69
CA TRP A 706 3.63 20.88 28.82
C TRP A 706 2.17 21.04 29.28
N MET A 707 1.65 22.26 29.32
CA MET A 707 0.26 22.53 29.71
C MET A 707 -0.75 21.89 28.75
N ASP A 708 -0.56 22.11 27.45
CA ASP A 708 -1.54 21.79 26.40
C ASP A 708 -1.42 20.34 25.90
N TYR A 709 -0.22 19.75 25.91
CA TYR A 709 0.07 18.45 25.30
C TYR A 709 0.76 17.48 26.25
N ARG A 710 0.20 17.32 27.47
CA ARG A 710 0.79 16.53 28.59
C ARG A 710 1.22 15.10 28.26
N LYS A 711 0.63 14.48 27.24
CA LYS A 711 0.91 13.08 26.83
C LYS A 711 1.87 12.98 25.64
N SER A 712 2.30 14.09 25.07
CA SER A 712 3.22 14.09 23.93
C SER A 712 4.64 13.71 24.36
N PRO A 713 5.38 12.92 23.57
CA PRO A 713 6.81 12.72 23.77
C PRO A 713 7.61 14.03 23.78
N PHE A 714 7.21 15.05 23.00
CA PHE A 714 7.84 16.37 23.06
C PHE A 714 7.70 17.04 24.43
N THR A 715 6.59 16.78 25.14
CA THR A 715 6.42 17.26 26.51
C THR A 715 7.41 16.59 27.47
N THR A 716 7.68 15.30 27.28
CA THR A 716 8.76 14.63 28.01
C THR A 716 10.11 15.32 27.78
N MET A 717 10.42 15.63 26.53
CA MET A 717 11.66 16.33 26.18
C MET A 717 11.72 17.71 26.84
N ALA A 718 10.63 18.48 26.79
CA ALA A 718 10.54 19.82 27.38
C ALA A 718 10.62 19.81 28.91
N ARG A 719 10.08 18.79 29.58
CA ARG A 719 10.17 18.66 31.04
C ARG A 719 11.61 18.48 31.52
N LEU A 720 12.44 17.77 30.76
CA LEU A 720 13.85 17.60 31.11
C LEU A 720 14.65 18.92 30.95
N LYS A 721 14.18 19.80 30.07
CA LYS A 721 14.73 21.15 29.84
C LYS A 721 14.38 22.15 30.94
N LEU A 722 13.35 21.88 31.73
CA LEU A 722 12.85 22.77 32.77
C LEU A 722 13.19 22.24 34.17
N ARG A 723 13.79 23.09 35.00
CA ARG A 723 13.95 22.85 36.44
C ARG A 723 12.98 23.70 37.23
N SER A 724 12.35 23.11 38.25
CA SER A 724 11.50 23.86 39.18
C SER A 724 12.36 24.73 40.09
N LEU A 725 12.03 26.02 40.15
CA LEU A 725 12.60 26.97 41.11
C LEU A 725 11.90 26.89 42.47
N SER A 726 10.75 26.23 42.52
CA SER A 726 10.02 25.93 43.75
C SER A 726 10.28 24.49 44.15
N THR A 727 10.99 24.24 45.26
CA THR A 727 10.87 22.94 45.93
C THR A 727 9.45 22.84 46.46
N PRO A 728 8.65 21.82 46.07
CA PRO A 728 7.42 21.58 46.79
C PRO A 728 7.80 21.31 48.24
N THR A 729 7.37 22.18 49.15
CA THR A 729 7.27 21.81 50.56
C THR A 729 6.26 20.67 50.56
N PHE A 730 6.73 19.42 50.52
CA PHE A 730 5.88 18.31 50.91
C PHE A 730 5.56 18.57 52.39
N THR A 731 4.42 19.19 52.65
CA THR A 731 3.79 19.10 53.95
C THR A 731 3.73 17.59 54.25
N PRO A 732 4.31 17.10 55.35
CA PRO A 732 4.26 15.68 55.66
C PRO A 732 2.79 15.26 55.56
N THR A 733 2.54 14.22 54.76
CA THR A 733 1.25 13.54 54.70
C THR A 733 0.75 13.45 56.14
N PRO A 734 -0.47 13.93 56.47
CA PRO A 734 -1.00 13.69 57.80
C PRO A 734 -0.95 12.17 57.99
N THR A 735 -0.14 11.72 58.94
CA THR A 735 -0.23 10.37 59.48
C THR A 735 -1.72 10.15 59.72
N PHE A 736 -2.34 9.24 58.98
CA PHE A 736 -3.67 8.79 59.33
C PHE A 736 -3.54 8.22 60.74
N THR A 737 -3.97 9.00 61.72
CA THR A 737 -4.22 8.53 63.06
C THR A 737 -5.15 7.34 62.89
N GLN A 738 -4.71 6.16 63.32
CA GLN A 738 -5.57 4.98 63.38
C GLN A 738 -6.84 5.40 64.11
N THR A 739 -7.95 5.43 63.38
CA THR A 739 -9.26 5.57 63.99
C THR A 739 -9.48 4.28 64.79
N PRO A 740 -9.84 4.37 66.08
CA PRO A 740 -9.74 3.27 67.01
C PRO A 740 -10.61 2.09 66.58
N THR A 741 -10.01 0.90 66.68
CA THR A 741 -10.68 -0.39 66.71
C THR A 741 -11.90 -0.32 67.64
N TRP A 742 -13.11 -0.39 67.07
CA TRP A 742 -14.29 -0.73 67.85
C TRP A 742 -14.24 -2.23 68.13
N THR A 743 -13.73 -2.57 69.31
CA THR A 743 -13.90 -3.88 69.92
C THR A 743 -15.39 -4.08 70.22
N PRO A 744 -16.02 -5.19 69.79
CA PRO A 744 -17.39 -5.50 70.16
C PRO A 744 -17.42 -5.96 71.62
N SER A 745 -18.37 -5.47 72.42
CA SER A 745 -18.64 -6.04 73.73
C SER A 745 -20.05 -5.70 74.23
N PRO A 746 -20.60 -6.57 75.09
CA PRO A 746 -21.86 -7.28 74.84
C PRO A 746 -23.02 -6.58 75.55
N THR A 747 -24.21 -7.22 75.54
CA THR A 747 -25.14 -7.33 76.69
C THR A 747 -26.58 -6.87 76.40
N LEU A 748 -27.44 -7.90 76.35
CA LEU A 748 -28.79 -8.04 76.93
C LEU A 748 -30.05 -7.50 76.25
N THR A 749 -30.82 -8.48 75.81
CA THR A 749 -32.27 -8.57 75.63
C THR A 749 -33.08 -8.13 76.87
N PRO A 750 -34.30 -7.60 76.69
CA PRO A 750 -35.37 -7.75 77.68
C PRO A 750 -36.65 -8.40 77.12
N ILE A 751 -36.86 -9.64 77.56
CA ILE A 751 -38.06 -10.35 78.04
C ILE A 751 -39.46 -9.83 77.65
N VAL A 752 -40.26 -10.75 77.07
CA VAL A 752 -41.74 -10.76 77.00
C VAL A 752 -42.29 -11.65 78.15
N PRO A 753 -43.44 -11.33 78.79
CA PRO A 753 -43.95 -12.08 79.95
C PRO A 753 -44.72 -13.37 79.58
N THR A 754 -44.38 -14.46 80.30
CA THR A 754 -45.20 -15.56 80.92
C THR A 754 -46.61 -15.88 80.38
N VAL A 755 -47.16 -17.12 80.42
CA VAL A 755 -47.13 -18.21 81.42
C VAL A 755 -47.67 -19.54 80.77
N PRO A 756 -47.88 -20.72 81.43
CA PRO A 756 -47.11 -21.95 81.14
C PRO A 756 -47.92 -23.26 80.84
N VAL A 757 -47.22 -24.25 80.21
CA VAL A 757 -47.29 -25.75 80.39
C VAL A 757 -48.63 -26.46 80.04
N PRO A 758 -48.70 -27.61 79.30
CA PRO A 758 -47.81 -28.78 79.40
C PRO A 758 -47.47 -29.61 78.12
N THR A 759 -46.39 -30.41 78.24
CA THR A 759 -46.08 -31.76 77.72
C THR A 759 -46.70 -32.33 76.44
N GLY A 760 -45.85 -32.94 75.60
CA GLY A 760 -46.09 -34.31 75.10
C GLY A 760 -45.96 -34.59 73.59
N ALA A 761 -45.06 -35.53 73.28
CA ALA A 761 -45.14 -36.55 72.22
C ALA A 761 -44.99 -36.20 70.71
N THR A 762 -43.97 -36.84 70.12
CA THR A 762 -43.84 -37.44 68.77
C THR A 762 -45.11 -38.23 68.32
N PRO A 763 -45.24 -38.82 67.09
CA PRO A 763 -44.41 -38.81 65.86
C PRO A 763 -45.20 -38.78 64.51
N THR A 764 -44.44 -38.87 63.40
CA THR A 764 -44.75 -39.62 62.14
C THR A 764 -45.60 -39.03 60.99
N THR A 765 -45.17 -39.48 59.80
CA THR A 765 -45.86 -39.73 58.52
C THR A 765 -46.13 -38.58 57.55
N GLY A 766 -45.43 -38.65 56.41
CA GLY A 766 -46.12 -38.90 55.13
C GLY A 766 -46.31 -37.71 54.20
N PRO A 767 -46.54 -37.98 52.90
CA PRO A 767 -45.94 -37.23 51.79
C PRO A 767 -46.95 -36.38 51.00
N LEU A 768 -46.47 -35.65 49.98
CA LEU A 768 -47.08 -35.42 48.64
C LEU A 768 -46.83 -33.99 48.09
N THR A 769 -46.21 -33.94 46.91
CA THR A 769 -46.35 -32.94 45.83
C THR A 769 -47.81 -32.81 45.33
N PRO A 770 -48.13 -32.01 44.27
CA PRO A 770 -47.86 -30.61 43.95
C PRO A 770 -49.17 -29.86 43.55
N THR A 771 -49.19 -28.53 43.43
CA THR A 771 -50.31 -27.83 42.74
C THR A 771 -49.87 -26.60 41.97
N SER A 772 -50.34 -26.50 40.72
CA SER A 772 -50.17 -25.40 39.77
C SER A 772 -51.46 -24.56 39.60
N ALA A 773 -51.27 -23.32 39.11
CA ALA A 773 -52.22 -22.37 38.49
C ALA A 773 -53.00 -21.42 39.43
N PRO A 774 -53.59 -20.29 38.95
CA PRO A 774 -53.42 -19.51 37.70
C PRO A 774 -53.26 -17.97 37.91
N LEU A 775 -53.06 -17.22 36.81
CA LEU A 775 -53.07 -15.75 36.69
C LEU A 775 -54.44 -15.11 37.07
N PRO A 776 -54.49 -13.83 37.52
CA PRO A 776 -55.22 -12.84 36.71
C PRO A 776 -54.76 -11.35 36.79
N THR A 777 -54.86 -10.69 35.62
CA THR A 777 -55.28 -9.30 35.29
C THR A 777 -54.76 -8.03 36.01
N LEU A 778 -54.28 -7.09 35.18
CA LEU A 778 -54.00 -5.65 35.39
C LEU A 778 -55.27 -4.80 35.63
N PRO A 779 -55.18 -3.62 36.30
CA PRO A 779 -55.03 -2.35 35.55
C PRO A 779 -54.25 -1.18 36.21
N SER A 780 -53.69 -0.34 35.32
CA SER A 780 -53.52 1.14 35.35
C SER A 780 -52.80 1.87 36.50
N GLY A 781 -51.76 2.66 36.13
CA GLY A 781 -51.45 3.89 36.84
C GLY A 781 -49.98 4.36 36.83
N THR A 782 -49.69 5.37 36.01
CA THR A 782 -48.56 6.34 36.06
C THR A 782 -47.14 5.91 35.64
N PRO A 783 -46.51 6.62 34.68
CA PRO A 783 -45.16 6.34 34.17
C PRO A 783 -44.04 7.14 34.85
N ASN A 784 -42.90 6.47 35.02
CA ASN A 784 -41.63 6.99 35.49
C ASN A 784 -40.88 7.74 34.36
N PRO A 785 -40.08 8.79 34.67
CA PRO A 785 -39.36 9.57 33.67
C PRO A 785 -37.96 8.98 33.41
N TYR A 786 -37.65 8.70 32.15
CA TYR A 786 -36.28 8.52 31.67
C TYR A 786 -36.13 9.27 30.34
N TYR A 787 -35.32 10.32 30.34
CA TYR A 787 -34.93 11.08 29.16
C TYR A 787 -33.76 10.37 28.45
N PRO A 788 -33.85 10.12 27.13
CA PRO A 788 -32.71 9.84 26.26
C PRO A 788 -32.14 11.15 25.64
N PRO A 789 -30.89 11.10 25.11
CA PRO A 789 -30.09 12.28 24.76
C PRO A 789 -30.57 13.04 23.51
N GLU A 790 -30.39 14.36 23.53
CA GLU A 790 -30.77 15.33 22.50
C GLU A 790 -30.04 15.15 21.14
N GLN A 791 -30.82 15.13 20.06
CA GLN A 791 -30.39 15.40 18.69
C GLN A 791 -30.28 16.93 18.46
N PRO A 792 -29.28 17.43 17.71
CA PRO A 792 -29.23 18.83 17.31
C PRO A 792 -30.28 19.14 16.25
N THR A 793 -31.09 20.17 16.52
CA THR A 793 -32.11 20.75 15.65
C THR A 793 -31.50 21.55 14.49
N ALA A 794 -32.19 21.49 13.35
CA ALA A 794 -31.91 22.22 12.14
C ALA A 794 -31.97 23.74 12.35
N ALA A 795 -30.95 24.45 11.86
CA ALA A 795 -30.98 25.90 11.74
C ALA A 795 -31.76 26.30 10.47
N THR A 796 -32.76 27.15 10.68
CA THR A 796 -33.56 27.88 9.70
C THR A 796 -32.67 28.78 8.84
N PHE A 797 -32.69 28.59 7.52
CA PHE A 797 -32.07 29.49 6.54
C PHE A 797 -33.11 30.48 6.01
N THR A 798 -32.93 31.77 6.30
CA THR A 798 -33.58 32.89 5.61
C THR A 798 -32.76 33.25 4.36
N PRO A 799 -33.40 33.50 3.19
CA PRO A 799 -32.68 33.91 1.99
C PRO A 799 -32.44 35.44 1.95
N PRO A 800 -31.27 35.93 1.53
CA PRO A 800 -31.13 37.31 1.09
C PRO A 800 -31.54 37.45 -0.39
N TYR A 801 -32.14 38.62 -0.66
CA TYR A 801 -32.71 39.19 -1.88
C TYR A 801 -31.75 39.25 -3.11
N PRO A 802 -32.25 39.67 -4.31
CA PRO A 802 -31.78 39.19 -5.60
C PRO A 802 -30.64 40.08 -6.13
N GLN A 803 -29.90 39.59 -7.11
CA GLN A 803 -29.02 40.44 -7.93
C GLN A 803 -29.55 40.50 -9.36
N PRO A 804 -29.42 41.67 -10.03
CA PRO A 804 -29.64 41.82 -11.47
C PRO A 804 -28.61 41.04 -12.30
#